data_AF-A0A1I7CFC6-F1
#
_entry.id   AF-A0A1I7CFC6-F1
#
_cell.length_a   1.000
_cell.length_b   1.000
_cell.length_c   1.000
_cell.angle_alpha   90.00
_cell.angle_beta   90.00
_cell.angle_gamma   90.00
#
_symmetry.space_group_name_H-M   'P 1'
#
loop_
_entity.id
_entity.type
_entity.pdbx_description
1 polymer ?
#
loop_
_entity_poly.entity_id
_entity_poly.type
_entity_poly.pdbx_seq_one_letter_code
_entity_poly.pdbx_strand_id
1 'polypeptide(L)'
;MTTNHRRRVGSVRPSHLMFTSGVGALVDMPNFSVLVRGLDDWNYNEVQGRDDWKPIAEPRLLSAVQGIFGKSVKELLPAPWLDGLDQDPRGPASRVGVPTVPFPSWLRCTACNELAPVDSRVFGFENEVPRRPQDARFFHQGCGVKKSGAPPLAISSRFLISCTAGHLDDFPYPEFVHHGAECPKAKQPRLRMEDRGGNRGVNVEIRCVSCGEHRNMGQAMGQRGERNLPRCRGRHPHLNRFDPQGCKCAPKVLTVGASNQWFPQNLSVLAVPRTEASELETKVEQHWNAVSTLPAAMYPYARENVPAFHELTGWSDAEIEAAVERVRARMEQESEEDSETEQPDLRTPEWEVFAAPELPAPTDDFTLRRIGAPPELAGYYADVVQAERLREVRALTGFTRLDAPDPEDPKLVTRAPLARSTPQWVPASEVRGEGIFLRVPEDLLRDWEGRAAESHAMHRHRQAYAEFRKNRYSDRIPGEFDEMRNWPGPRYLALHTLSHLLIRTIALECGYSSANLSERIYAGTEDDPRSGILLYTAVPDAEGTLGGLVSQAEPDRLVRLTRRALSEARRCSSDPLCAERLPQPPADHLHGAACHVCLFVSETTCERGNRFLDRRFVVPVDEHEDLALYRELP
;
A
#
# COMPACT_ATOMS: atom_id res chain seq x y z
N MET A 1 -10.71 -5.98 -36.83
CA MET A 1 -11.70 -5.18 -36.08
C MET A 1 -11.30 -3.73 -36.24
N THR A 2 -12.24 -2.90 -36.67
CA THR A 2 -12.03 -1.49 -37.01
C THR A 2 -11.49 -0.69 -35.82
N THR A 3 -10.47 0.11 -36.08
CA THR A 3 -9.58 0.85 -35.17
C THR A 3 -10.23 2.10 -34.53
N ASN A 4 -11.52 2.06 -34.15
CA ASN A 4 -12.25 3.26 -33.71
C ASN A 4 -12.41 3.43 -32.19
N HIS A 5 -11.93 2.49 -31.37
CA HIS A 5 -12.05 2.62 -29.91
C HIS A 5 -10.96 3.48 -29.29
N ARG A 6 -11.34 4.32 -28.33
CA ARG A 6 -10.39 5.08 -27.52
C ARG A 6 -9.69 4.16 -26.52
N ARG A 7 -8.41 4.46 -26.23
CA ARG A 7 -7.59 3.68 -25.29
C ARG A 7 -7.93 3.97 -23.84
N ARG A 8 -8.24 5.24 -23.51
CA ARG A 8 -8.59 5.67 -22.17
C ARG A 8 -9.99 5.16 -21.81
N VAL A 9 -10.10 4.45 -20.68
CA VAL A 9 -11.36 3.93 -20.13
C VAL A 9 -11.68 4.50 -18.74
N GLY A 10 -10.79 5.34 -18.20
CA GLY A 10 -11.03 6.12 -16.99
C GLY A 10 -9.76 6.77 -16.46
N SER A 11 -9.70 7.00 -15.15
CA SER A 11 -8.56 7.58 -14.44
C SER A 11 -8.58 7.18 -12.97
N VAL A 12 -7.38 7.03 -12.39
CA VAL A 12 -7.16 6.84 -10.95
C VAL A 12 -6.10 7.84 -10.49
N ARG A 13 -6.08 8.16 -9.19
CA ARG A 13 -5.03 9.00 -8.61
C ARG A 13 -3.70 8.24 -8.60
N PRO A 14 -2.55 8.87 -8.89
CA PRO A 14 -1.26 8.18 -8.88
C PRO A 14 -0.94 7.48 -7.56
N SER A 15 -1.27 8.09 -6.42
CA SER A 15 -1.08 7.49 -5.09
C SER A 15 -1.84 6.17 -4.92
N HIS A 16 -2.99 5.99 -5.58
CA HIS A 16 -3.74 4.73 -5.52
C HIS A 16 -2.95 3.57 -6.12
N LEU A 17 -1.99 3.82 -7.02
CA LEU A 17 -1.14 2.77 -7.58
C LEU A 17 -0.27 2.09 -6.50
N MET A 18 -0.03 2.75 -5.38
CA MET A 18 0.69 2.17 -4.25
C MET A 18 -0.22 1.38 -3.31
N PHE A 19 -1.53 1.66 -3.27
CA PHE A 19 -2.41 1.15 -2.20
C PHE A 19 -3.55 0.25 -2.67
N THR A 20 -4.15 0.52 -3.84
CA THR A 20 -5.41 -0.12 -4.25
C THR A 20 -5.49 -0.44 -5.75
N SER A 21 -4.72 0.27 -6.58
CA SER A 21 -4.74 0.17 -8.04
C SER A 21 -3.35 -0.13 -8.63
N GLY A 22 -2.49 -0.81 -7.87
CA GLY A 22 -1.16 -1.18 -8.32
C GLY A 22 -1.13 -2.27 -9.39
N VAL A 23 0.07 -2.67 -9.82
CA VAL A 23 0.26 -3.76 -10.77
C VAL A 23 -0.44 -5.03 -10.27
N GLY A 24 -1.22 -5.66 -11.14
CA GLY A 24 -2.01 -6.85 -10.80
C GLY A 24 -3.25 -6.57 -9.94
N ALA A 25 -3.55 -5.34 -9.56
CA ALA A 25 -4.80 -5.00 -8.90
C ALA A 25 -5.98 -5.02 -9.89
N LEU A 26 -7.16 -5.38 -9.40
CA LEU A 26 -8.40 -5.10 -10.12
C LEU A 26 -8.93 -3.73 -9.74
N VAL A 27 -9.27 -2.96 -10.77
CA VAL A 27 -9.89 -1.65 -10.64
C VAL A 27 -11.27 -1.76 -11.24
N ASP A 28 -12.29 -1.46 -10.44
CA ASP A 28 -13.67 -1.49 -10.90
C ASP A 28 -14.02 -0.16 -11.57
N MET A 29 -14.27 -0.21 -12.87
CA MET A 29 -14.76 0.94 -13.63
C MET A 29 -16.29 0.92 -13.62
N PRO A 30 -16.98 2.03 -13.93
CA PRO A 30 -18.44 2.11 -13.81
C PRO A 30 -19.24 1.01 -14.54
N ASN A 31 -18.71 0.47 -15.65
CA ASN A 31 -19.42 -0.52 -16.47
C ASN A 31 -18.73 -1.90 -16.55
N PHE A 32 -17.46 -2.02 -16.15
CA PHE A 32 -16.68 -3.26 -16.19
C PHE A 32 -15.40 -3.13 -15.37
N SER A 33 -14.80 -4.25 -14.97
CA SER A 33 -13.54 -4.25 -14.22
C SER A 33 -12.33 -4.40 -15.15
N VAL A 34 -11.21 -3.81 -14.76
CA VAL A 34 -9.93 -3.91 -15.44
C VAL A 34 -8.83 -4.39 -14.50
N LEU A 35 -7.83 -5.07 -15.05
CA LEU A 35 -6.61 -5.46 -14.36
C LEU A 35 -5.45 -4.58 -14.82
N VAL A 36 -4.67 -4.07 -13.88
CA VAL A 36 -3.45 -3.31 -14.15
C VAL A 36 -2.35 -4.25 -14.63
N ARG A 37 -1.75 -3.95 -15.79
CA ARG A 37 -0.71 -4.79 -16.40
C ARG A 37 0.65 -4.64 -15.71
N GLY A 38 1.49 -5.66 -15.89
CA GLY A 38 2.87 -5.67 -15.41
C GLY A 38 3.77 -4.64 -16.09
N LEU A 39 4.94 -4.45 -15.50
CA LEU A 39 5.90 -3.39 -15.87
C LEU A 39 6.33 -3.47 -17.33
N ASP A 40 6.40 -4.69 -17.88
CA ASP A 40 6.79 -4.91 -19.27
C ASP A 40 5.87 -4.24 -20.31
N ASP A 41 4.64 -3.88 -19.91
CA ASP A 41 3.64 -3.29 -20.80
C ASP A 41 3.50 -1.76 -20.60
N TRP A 42 4.23 -1.19 -19.63
CA TRP A 42 4.25 0.26 -19.38
C TRP A 42 5.13 0.94 -20.43
N ASN A 43 4.68 2.09 -20.92
CA ASN A 43 5.36 2.81 -22.00
C ASN A 43 5.66 4.24 -21.57
N TYR A 44 6.96 4.57 -21.59
CA TYR A 44 7.48 5.88 -21.20
C TYR A 44 7.97 6.72 -22.39
N ASN A 45 7.89 6.23 -23.62
CA ASN A 45 8.47 6.89 -24.80
C ASN A 45 7.94 8.32 -25.03
N GLU A 46 6.69 8.58 -24.66
CA GLU A 46 6.03 9.89 -24.84
C GLU A 46 6.34 10.89 -23.71
N VAL A 47 6.90 10.41 -22.59
CA VAL A 47 7.19 11.23 -21.40
C VAL A 47 8.68 11.35 -21.11
N GLN A 48 9.49 10.41 -21.60
CA GLN A 48 10.93 10.39 -21.37
C GLN A 48 11.61 11.61 -22.00
N GLY A 49 12.50 12.25 -21.25
CA GLY A 49 13.26 13.43 -21.69
C GLY A 49 12.51 14.75 -21.60
N ARG A 50 11.30 14.77 -21.03
CA ARG A 50 10.59 16.02 -20.72
C ARG A 50 10.99 16.57 -19.35
N ASP A 51 10.89 17.88 -19.18
CA ASP A 51 11.22 18.54 -17.91
C ASP A 51 10.17 18.31 -16.81
N ASP A 52 8.90 18.10 -17.20
CA ASP A 52 7.76 17.92 -16.30
C ASP A 52 7.52 16.47 -15.88
N TRP A 53 8.31 15.53 -16.40
CA TRP A 53 8.29 14.13 -16.00
C TRP A 53 9.71 13.62 -15.80
N LYS A 54 10.07 13.23 -14.58
CA LYS A 54 11.41 12.75 -14.23
C LYS A 54 11.35 11.50 -13.34
N PRO A 55 12.33 10.60 -13.45
CA PRO A 55 12.53 9.56 -12.44
C PRO A 55 12.62 10.16 -11.04
N ILE A 56 12.09 9.45 -10.05
CA ILE A 56 12.14 9.88 -8.66
C ILE A 56 13.52 9.52 -8.10
N ALA A 57 14.27 10.55 -7.68
CA ALA A 57 15.56 10.37 -7.03
C ALA A 57 15.36 10.17 -5.53
N GLU A 58 15.66 8.97 -5.04
CA GLU A 58 15.78 8.65 -3.62
C GLU A 58 16.73 7.45 -3.43
N PRO A 59 18.03 7.72 -3.17
CA PRO A 59 19.07 6.69 -3.17
C PRO A 59 18.84 5.56 -2.15
N ARG A 60 18.36 5.88 -0.94
CA ARG A 60 18.14 4.89 0.12
C ARG A 60 17.04 3.91 -0.25
N LEU A 61 15.94 4.42 -0.80
CA LEU A 61 14.85 3.57 -1.28
C LEU A 61 15.28 2.74 -2.48
N LEU A 62 16.05 3.31 -3.40
CA LEU A 62 16.58 2.56 -4.55
C LEU A 62 17.49 1.41 -4.09
N SER A 63 18.39 1.65 -3.14
CA SER A 63 19.24 0.61 -2.54
C SER A 63 18.39 -0.50 -1.92
N ALA A 64 17.37 -0.15 -1.14
CA ALA A 64 16.49 -1.12 -0.52
C ALA A 64 15.70 -1.97 -1.54
N VAL A 65 15.25 -1.34 -2.64
CA VAL A 65 14.64 -2.05 -3.77
C VAL A 65 15.64 -2.97 -4.48
N GLN A 66 16.90 -2.55 -4.62
CA GLN A 66 17.97 -3.37 -5.19
C GLN A 66 18.33 -4.56 -4.31
N GLY A 67 18.22 -4.47 -2.97
CA GLY A 67 18.35 -5.61 -2.07
C GLY A 67 17.28 -6.69 -2.35
N ILE A 68 16.11 -6.28 -2.83
CA ILE A 68 14.99 -7.17 -3.16
C ILE A 68 15.11 -7.82 -4.54
N PHE A 69 15.45 -7.02 -5.56
CA PHE A 69 15.42 -7.44 -6.98
C PHE A 69 16.80 -7.66 -7.61
N GLY A 70 17.85 -7.25 -6.92
CA GLY A 70 19.22 -7.16 -7.43
C GLY A 70 19.54 -5.79 -8.04
N LYS A 71 20.84 -5.56 -8.32
CA LYS A 71 21.40 -4.32 -8.89
C LYS A 71 20.94 -4.01 -10.33
N SER A 72 20.06 -4.84 -10.92
CA SER A 72 19.46 -4.57 -12.23
C SER A 72 18.46 -3.43 -12.17
N VAL A 73 17.82 -3.18 -11.02
CA VAL A 73 16.92 -2.04 -10.84
C VAL A 73 17.77 -0.76 -10.76
N LYS A 74 17.57 0.17 -11.69
CA LYS A 74 18.30 1.43 -11.80
C LYS A 74 17.47 2.65 -11.43
N GLU A 75 16.16 2.57 -11.55
CA GLU A 75 15.30 3.75 -11.45
C GLU A 75 14.00 3.48 -10.68
N LEU A 76 13.52 4.51 -9.99
CA LEU A 76 12.18 4.59 -9.42
C LEU A 76 11.35 5.48 -10.34
N LEU A 77 10.32 4.93 -11.00
CA LEU A 77 9.58 5.68 -12.01
C LEU A 77 8.16 6.03 -11.54
N PRO A 78 7.73 7.31 -11.66
CA PRO A 78 6.33 7.65 -11.50
C PRO A 78 5.49 7.04 -12.64
N ALA A 79 4.17 7.03 -12.47
CA ALA A 79 3.28 6.63 -13.54
C ALA A 79 3.48 7.52 -14.79
N PRO A 80 3.41 6.95 -16.00
CA PRO A 80 3.47 7.75 -17.22
C PRO A 80 2.24 8.66 -17.27
N TRP A 81 2.47 9.97 -17.37
CA TRP A 81 1.43 10.99 -17.43
C TRP A 81 1.85 12.13 -18.35
N LEU A 82 0.87 12.74 -19.00
CA LEU A 82 1.07 13.88 -19.90
C LEU A 82 -0.05 14.90 -19.67
N ASP A 83 0.32 16.18 -19.54
CA ASP A 83 -0.65 17.28 -19.57
C ASP A 83 -1.25 17.44 -20.99
N GLY A 84 -2.36 18.16 -21.11
CA GLY A 84 -3.01 18.44 -22.39
C GLY A 84 -4.36 17.76 -22.59
N LEU A 85 -4.81 16.93 -21.62
CA LEU A 85 -6.05 16.14 -21.75
C LEU A 85 -7.31 17.02 -21.80
N ASP A 86 -7.33 18.10 -21.03
CA ASP A 86 -8.49 18.99 -20.96
C ASP A 86 -8.62 19.85 -22.22
N GLN A 87 -7.47 20.31 -22.73
CA GLN A 87 -7.36 21.11 -23.95
C GLN A 87 -7.63 20.26 -25.20
N ASP A 88 -6.94 19.13 -25.36
CA ASP A 88 -7.13 18.18 -26.46
C ASP A 88 -7.31 16.72 -25.99
N PRO A 89 -8.56 16.29 -25.74
CA PRO A 89 -8.87 14.90 -25.38
C PRO A 89 -8.54 13.87 -26.46
N ARG A 90 -8.17 14.29 -27.68
CA ARG A 90 -7.77 13.41 -28.78
C ARG A 90 -6.25 13.42 -29.01
N GLY A 91 -5.53 14.29 -28.31
CA GLY A 91 -4.10 14.48 -28.43
C GLY A 91 -3.28 13.31 -27.86
N PRO A 92 -1.94 13.43 -27.88
CA PRO A 92 -1.02 12.40 -27.40
C PRO A 92 -1.32 11.94 -25.96
N ALA A 93 -1.69 12.88 -25.08
CA ALA A 93 -1.99 12.63 -23.68
C ALA A 93 -3.09 11.57 -23.47
N SER A 94 -4.04 11.44 -24.41
CA SER A 94 -5.11 10.43 -24.36
C SER A 94 -4.64 8.99 -24.54
N ARG A 95 -3.37 8.79 -24.91
CA ARG A 95 -2.73 7.50 -25.16
C ARG A 95 -1.64 7.17 -24.14
N VAL A 96 -1.32 8.10 -23.25
CA VAL A 96 -0.33 7.95 -22.16
C VAL A 96 -1.08 7.62 -20.87
N GLY A 97 -0.58 6.64 -20.13
CA GLY A 97 -1.18 6.22 -18.87
C GLY A 97 -0.81 4.80 -18.48
N VAL A 98 -1.30 4.37 -17.33
CA VAL A 98 -1.07 3.02 -16.81
C VAL A 98 -1.83 2.00 -17.68
N PRO A 99 -1.14 0.98 -18.23
CA PRO A 99 -1.77 0.00 -19.10
C PRO A 99 -2.68 -0.95 -18.32
N THR A 100 -3.84 -1.25 -18.89
CA THR A 100 -4.85 -2.14 -18.29
C THR A 100 -5.39 -3.13 -19.32
N VAL A 101 -6.00 -4.21 -18.83
CA VAL A 101 -6.77 -5.17 -19.65
C VAL A 101 -8.13 -5.45 -19.01
N PRO A 102 -9.20 -5.67 -19.79
CA PRO A 102 -10.46 -6.16 -19.24
C PRO A 102 -10.24 -7.48 -18.50
N PHE A 103 -10.63 -7.54 -17.23
CA PHE A 103 -10.54 -8.75 -16.43
C PHE A 103 -11.56 -8.71 -15.27
N PRO A 104 -12.25 -9.82 -14.92
CA PRO A 104 -12.24 -11.12 -15.59
C PRO A 104 -12.57 -11.05 -17.09
N SER A 105 -12.04 -12.00 -17.84
CA SER A 105 -12.29 -12.10 -19.29
C SER A 105 -13.69 -12.63 -19.58
N TRP A 106 -14.37 -13.24 -18.61
CA TRP A 106 -15.77 -13.65 -18.74
C TRP A 106 -16.74 -12.51 -18.43
N LEU A 107 -17.75 -12.35 -19.28
CA LEU A 107 -18.81 -11.36 -19.13
C LEU A 107 -20.18 -12.04 -19.03
N ARG A 108 -21.11 -11.40 -18.32
CA ARG A 108 -22.51 -11.78 -18.20
C ARG A 108 -23.41 -10.67 -18.76
N CYS A 109 -24.32 -11.03 -19.66
CA CYS A 109 -25.38 -10.12 -20.10
C CYS A 109 -26.39 -9.86 -18.96
N THR A 110 -26.67 -8.58 -18.69
CA THR A 110 -27.63 -8.16 -17.64
C THR A 110 -29.10 -8.49 -17.96
N ALA A 111 -29.42 -8.78 -19.23
CA ALA A 111 -30.80 -9.07 -19.65
C ALA A 111 -31.09 -10.57 -19.78
N CYS A 112 -30.26 -11.33 -20.50
CA CYS A 112 -30.53 -12.75 -20.78
C CYS A 112 -29.65 -13.73 -20.00
N ASN A 113 -28.77 -13.23 -19.13
CA ASN A 113 -27.84 -14.01 -18.31
C ASN A 113 -26.80 -14.82 -19.09
N GLU A 114 -26.66 -14.62 -20.40
CA GLU A 114 -25.65 -15.28 -21.21
C GLU A 114 -24.25 -14.96 -20.68
N LEU A 115 -23.47 -16.02 -20.47
CA LEU A 115 -22.14 -16.00 -19.87
C LEU A 115 -21.15 -16.51 -20.92
N ALA A 116 -20.22 -15.66 -21.34
CA ALA A 116 -19.24 -16.00 -22.37
C ALA A 116 -17.94 -15.18 -22.16
N PRO A 117 -16.79 -15.66 -22.67
CA PRO A 117 -15.57 -14.88 -22.64
C PRO A 117 -15.63 -13.67 -23.60
N VAL A 118 -14.83 -12.64 -23.33
CA VAL A 118 -14.79 -11.37 -24.05
C VAL A 118 -14.30 -11.51 -25.50
N ASP A 119 -13.52 -12.55 -25.78
CA ASP A 119 -13.07 -12.91 -27.13
C ASP A 119 -14.14 -13.70 -27.93
N SER A 120 -15.28 -14.01 -27.32
CA SER A 120 -16.44 -14.56 -28.03
C SER A 120 -17.09 -13.52 -28.94
N ARG A 121 -17.88 -13.98 -29.91
CA ARG A 121 -18.67 -13.10 -30.80
C ARG A 121 -20.00 -12.64 -30.17
N VAL A 122 -20.21 -12.92 -28.88
CA VAL A 122 -21.46 -12.60 -28.16
C VAL A 122 -21.47 -11.13 -27.72
N PHE A 123 -20.30 -10.61 -27.34
CA PHE A 123 -20.18 -9.26 -26.77
C PHE A 123 -19.47 -8.31 -27.72
N GLY A 124 -19.98 -7.09 -27.81
CA GLY A 124 -19.32 -5.95 -28.43
C GLY A 124 -18.77 -5.00 -27.38
N PHE A 125 -17.92 -4.07 -27.82
CA PHE A 125 -17.35 -3.01 -26.98
C PHE A 125 -17.58 -1.65 -27.64
N GLU A 126 -17.88 -0.64 -26.82
CA GLU A 126 -18.01 0.74 -27.27
C GLU A 126 -17.19 1.66 -26.36
N ASN A 127 -16.44 2.58 -26.98
CA ASN A 127 -15.69 3.64 -26.30
C ASN A 127 -15.30 4.73 -27.32
N GLU A 128 -16.26 5.57 -27.69
CA GLU A 128 -16.11 6.52 -28.80
C GLU A 128 -15.96 7.99 -28.33
N VAL A 129 -16.47 8.31 -27.14
CA VAL A 129 -16.58 9.69 -26.63
C VAL A 129 -15.33 10.07 -25.83
N PRO A 130 -14.46 10.98 -26.32
CA PRO A 130 -13.15 11.24 -25.71
C PRO A 130 -13.22 11.82 -24.29
N ARG A 131 -14.22 12.67 -24.03
CA ARG A 131 -14.45 13.32 -22.74
C ARG A 131 -15.32 12.47 -21.78
N ARG A 132 -15.73 11.28 -22.20
CA ARG A 132 -16.51 10.35 -21.36
C ARG A 132 -15.92 8.94 -21.38
N PRO A 133 -14.64 8.78 -21.00
CA PRO A 133 -14.03 7.45 -20.93
C PRO A 133 -14.78 6.51 -19.97
N GLN A 134 -15.47 7.05 -18.96
CA GLN A 134 -16.33 6.29 -18.04
C GLN A 134 -17.54 5.63 -18.70
N ASP A 135 -17.96 6.09 -19.89
CA ASP A 135 -19.06 5.50 -20.65
C ASP A 135 -18.61 4.23 -21.41
N ALA A 136 -17.30 3.93 -21.44
CA ALA A 136 -16.78 2.71 -22.03
C ALA A 136 -17.49 1.49 -21.44
N ARG A 137 -18.00 0.60 -22.31
CA ARG A 137 -18.76 -0.57 -21.86
C ARG A 137 -18.73 -1.72 -22.84
N PHE A 138 -18.94 -2.92 -22.31
CA PHE A 138 -19.29 -4.10 -23.10
C PHE A 138 -20.81 -4.25 -23.20
N PHE A 139 -21.30 -4.76 -24.31
CA PHE A 139 -22.74 -4.99 -24.52
C PHE A 139 -22.98 -6.30 -25.24
N HIS A 140 -24.15 -6.90 -25.05
CA HIS A 140 -24.53 -8.13 -25.76
C HIS A 140 -25.08 -7.79 -27.15
N GLN A 141 -24.32 -8.12 -28.19
CA GLN A 141 -24.72 -7.92 -29.57
C GLN A 141 -25.76 -8.98 -29.99
N GLY A 142 -26.94 -8.53 -30.45
CA GLY A 142 -27.99 -9.46 -30.88
C GLY A 142 -28.66 -10.24 -29.75
N CYS A 143 -28.82 -9.63 -28.56
CA CYS A 143 -29.46 -10.26 -27.42
C CYS A 143 -30.86 -10.81 -27.76
N GLY A 144 -31.08 -12.11 -27.55
CA GLY A 144 -32.35 -12.76 -27.86
C GLY A 144 -33.56 -12.29 -27.02
N VAL A 145 -33.31 -11.66 -25.86
CA VAL A 145 -34.34 -11.12 -24.96
C VAL A 145 -34.64 -9.66 -25.26
N LYS A 146 -33.60 -8.82 -25.42
CA LYS A 146 -33.75 -7.40 -25.71
C LYS A 146 -33.56 -7.13 -27.20
N LYS A 147 -34.66 -7.21 -27.95
CA LYS A 147 -34.68 -7.10 -29.42
C LYS A 147 -34.79 -5.68 -29.98
N SER A 148 -35.17 -4.70 -29.16
CA SER A 148 -35.32 -3.29 -29.56
C SER A 148 -34.64 -2.34 -28.56
N GLY A 149 -34.24 -1.15 -29.04
CA GLY A 149 -33.52 -0.15 -28.25
C GLY A 149 -32.03 -0.43 -28.10
N ALA A 150 -31.38 0.26 -27.16
CA ALA A 150 -29.94 0.09 -26.90
C ALA A 150 -29.61 -1.34 -26.43
N PRO A 151 -28.52 -1.96 -26.92
CA PRO A 151 -28.15 -3.31 -26.51
C PRO A 151 -27.91 -3.37 -24.99
N PRO A 152 -28.22 -4.51 -24.33
CA PRO A 152 -28.07 -4.60 -22.89
C PRO A 152 -26.58 -4.69 -22.50
N LEU A 153 -26.24 -4.08 -21.36
CA LEU A 153 -24.90 -4.09 -20.79
C LEU A 153 -24.42 -5.52 -20.52
N ALA A 154 -23.14 -5.77 -20.79
CA ALA A 154 -22.42 -6.97 -20.37
C ALA A 154 -21.44 -6.58 -19.27
N ILE A 155 -21.60 -7.17 -18.09
CA ILE A 155 -20.78 -6.89 -16.91
C ILE A 155 -19.78 -8.01 -16.67
N SER A 156 -18.68 -7.71 -15.99
CA SER A 156 -17.69 -8.73 -15.59
C SER A 156 -18.32 -9.84 -14.78
N SER A 157 -17.90 -11.08 -15.05
CA SER A 157 -18.18 -12.25 -14.22
C SER A 157 -17.77 -11.95 -12.78
N ARG A 158 -18.65 -12.22 -11.81
CA ARG A 158 -18.33 -11.92 -10.40
C ARG A 158 -17.38 -12.92 -9.75
N PHE A 159 -17.11 -14.09 -10.34
CA PHE A 159 -16.27 -15.12 -9.71
C PHE A 159 -14.92 -15.28 -10.40
N LEU A 160 -13.90 -15.48 -9.57
CA LEU A 160 -12.52 -15.68 -9.94
C LEU A 160 -11.94 -16.84 -9.14
N ILE A 161 -10.77 -17.31 -9.57
CA ILE A 161 -9.95 -18.22 -8.80
C ILE A 161 -8.62 -17.55 -8.49
N SER A 162 -8.14 -17.68 -7.25
CA SER A 162 -6.81 -17.26 -6.84
C SER A 162 -6.15 -18.30 -5.95
N CYS A 163 -4.83 -18.23 -5.81
CA CYS A 163 -4.10 -19.06 -4.87
C CYS A 163 -3.04 -18.23 -4.15
N THR A 164 -2.50 -18.79 -3.06
CA THR A 164 -1.53 -18.12 -2.18
C THR A 164 -0.13 -17.94 -2.80
N ALA A 165 0.09 -18.42 -4.04
CA ALA A 165 1.28 -18.06 -4.84
C ALA A 165 1.08 -16.77 -5.65
N GLY A 166 -0.03 -16.05 -5.46
CA GLY A 166 -0.32 -14.77 -6.13
C GLY A 166 -0.97 -14.91 -7.51
N HIS A 167 -1.25 -16.14 -7.97
CA HIS A 167 -1.98 -16.38 -9.22
C HIS A 167 -3.43 -15.90 -9.15
N LEU A 168 -3.94 -15.46 -10.30
CA LEU A 168 -5.33 -15.05 -10.48
C LEU A 168 -5.83 -15.58 -11.82
N ASP A 169 -7.02 -16.15 -11.85
CA ASP A 169 -7.60 -16.72 -13.05
C ASP A 169 -9.10 -16.50 -13.10
N ASP A 170 -9.64 -16.54 -14.32
CA ASP A 170 -11.07 -16.61 -14.54
C ASP A 170 -11.62 -17.88 -13.88
N PHE A 171 -12.84 -17.82 -13.39
CA PHE A 171 -13.50 -19.02 -12.90
C PHE A 171 -13.76 -20.00 -14.05
N PRO A 172 -13.43 -21.30 -13.91
CA PRO A 172 -13.52 -22.30 -14.98
C PRO A 172 -14.97 -22.77 -15.15
N TYR A 173 -15.84 -21.90 -15.69
CA TYR A 173 -17.28 -22.15 -15.80
C TYR A 173 -17.65 -23.42 -16.58
N PRO A 174 -17.07 -23.69 -17.77
CA PRO A 174 -17.39 -24.90 -18.52
C PRO A 174 -17.00 -26.17 -17.78
N GLU A 175 -15.80 -26.22 -17.21
CA GLU A 175 -15.30 -27.38 -16.47
C GLU A 175 -16.08 -27.56 -15.17
N PHE A 176 -16.40 -26.47 -14.46
CA PHE A 176 -17.15 -26.53 -13.21
C PHE A 176 -18.55 -27.11 -13.41
N VAL A 177 -19.31 -26.61 -14.40
CA VAL A 177 -20.69 -27.07 -14.62
C VAL A 177 -20.76 -28.52 -15.07
N HIS A 178 -19.73 -29.02 -15.77
CA HIS A 178 -19.67 -30.41 -16.25
C HIS A 178 -18.82 -31.33 -15.36
N HIS A 179 -18.55 -30.95 -14.10
CA HIS A 179 -17.79 -31.78 -13.15
C HIS A 179 -16.39 -32.20 -13.65
N GLY A 180 -15.73 -31.33 -14.41
CA GLY A 180 -14.43 -31.57 -15.03
C GLY A 180 -14.47 -32.31 -16.37
N ALA A 181 -15.63 -32.78 -16.81
CA ALA A 181 -15.81 -33.39 -18.14
C ALA A 181 -16.08 -32.34 -19.22
N GLU A 182 -15.97 -32.74 -20.49
CA GLU A 182 -16.42 -31.94 -21.63
C GLU A 182 -17.94 -31.99 -21.78
N CYS A 183 -18.52 -30.97 -22.42
CA CYS A 183 -19.95 -30.98 -22.71
C CYS A 183 -20.28 -32.02 -23.80
N PRO A 184 -21.24 -32.94 -23.56
CA PRO A 184 -21.53 -34.01 -24.51
C PRO A 184 -22.21 -33.55 -25.81
N LYS A 185 -22.73 -32.31 -25.84
CA LYS A 185 -23.49 -31.77 -26.99
C LYS A 185 -22.80 -30.64 -27.75
N ALA A 186 -21.70 -30.08 -27.22
CA ALA A 186 -21.02 -28.95 -27.86
C ALA A 186 -19.57 -28.82 -27.40
N LYS A 187 -18.65 -28.55 -28.34
CA LYS A 187 -17.24 -28.24 -28.01
C LYS A 187 -17.08 -26.91 -27.27
N GLN A 188 -17.91 -25.93 -27.60
CA GLN A 188 -17.98 -24.63 -26.94
C GLN A 188 -19.42 -24.43 -26.43
N PRO A 189 -19.74 -24.96 -25.23
CA PRO A 189 -21.10 -24.88 -24.70
C PRO A 189 -21.51 -23.44 -24.41
N ARG A 190 -22.76 -23.09 -24.73
CA ARG A 190 -23.34 -21.80 -24.32
C ARG A 190 -23.77 -21.87 -22.87
N LEU A 191 -23.28 -20.94 -22.06
CA LEU A 191 -23.55 -20.90 -20.62
C LEU A 191 -24.46 -19.74 -20.24
N ARG A 192 -25.20 -19.91 -19.14
CA ARG A 192 -25.94 -18.84 -18.46
C ARG A 192 -25.61 -18.83 -16.98
N MET A 193 -25.51 -17.63 -16.41
CA MET A 193 -25.37 -17.41 -14.98
C MET A 193 -26.66 -16.82 -14.42
N GLU A 194 -27.45 -17.66 -13.77
CA GLU A 194 -28.74 -17.30 -13.21
C GLU A 194 -28.59 -16.98 -11.73
N ASP A 195 -28.90 -15.74 -11.33
CA ASP A 195 -28.96 -15.35 -9.93
C ASP A 195 -30.38 -15.54 -9.42
N ARG A 196 -30.59 -16.59 -8.61
CA ARG A 196 -31.89 -16.88 -8.01
C ARG A 196 -31.92 -16.21 -6.64
N GLY A 197 -32.22 -14.91 -6.63
CA GLY A 197 -32.29 -14.13 -5.39
C GLY A 197 -33.17 -14.81 -4.32
N GLY A 198 -32.63 -14.95 -3.11
CA GLY A 198 -33.32 -15.49 -1.94
C GLY A 198 -32.47 -15.36 -0.68
N ASN A 199 -33.10 -15.33 0.50
CA ASN A 199 -32.46 -15.09 1.81
C ASN A 199 -31.54 -16.23 2.31
N ARG A 200 -31.07 -17.14 1.44
CA ARG A 200 -30.23 -18.30 1.78
C ARG A 200 -28.98 -18.36 0.90
N GLY A 201 -27.90 -17.68 1.32
CA GLY A 201 -26.55 -17.86 0.79
C GLY A 201 -26.33 -17.55 -0.70
N VAL A 202 -25.17 -17.97 -1.24
CA VAL A 202 -24.81 -17.79 -2.66
C VAL A 202 -25.70 -18.66 -3.55
N ASN A 203 -26.80 -18.11 -4.04
CA ASN A 203 -27.74 -18.83 -4.92
C ASN A 203 -27.57 -18.47 -6.40
N VAL A 204 -26.33 -18.57 -6.90
CA VAL A 204 -26.06 -18.48 -8.34
C VAL A 204 -25.86 -19.85 -8.95
N GLU A 205 -26.64 -20.11 -9.99
CA GLU A 205 -26.58 -21.33 -10.79
C GLU A 205 -25.91 -21.04 -12.13
N ILE A 206 -24.93 -21.87 -12.48
CA ILE A 206 -24.33 -21.91 -13.81
C ILE A 206 -25.03 -23.00 -14.59
N ARG A 207 -25.60 -22.66 -15.74
CA ARG A 207 -26.36 -23.59 -16.58
C ARG A 207 -25.76 -23.68 -17.98
N CYS A 208 -25.51 -24.89 -18.44
CA CYS A 208 -25.23 -25.16 -19.85
C CYS A 208 -26.53 -25.23 -20.64
N VAL A 209 -26.73 -24.28 -21.56
CA VAL A 209 -27.92 -24.24 -22.43
C VAL A 209 -27.87 -25.34 -23.48
N SER A 210 -26.67 -25.79 -23.85
CA SER A 210 -26.47 -26.81 -24.88
C SER A 210 -26.94 -28.20 -24.42
N CYS A 211 -26.53 -28.67 -23.24
CA CYS A 211 -26.89 -30.00 -22.72
C CYS A 211 -27.96 -30.00 -21.63
N GLY A 212 -28.16 -28.88 -20.91
CA GLY A 212 -29.09 -28.76 -19.79
C GLY A 212 -28.45 -28.92 -18.41
N GLU A 213 -27.17 -29.32 -18.34
CA GLU A 213 -26.41 -29.48 -17.09
C GLU A 213 -26.36 -28.16 -16.31
N HIS A 214 -26.43 -28.25 -14.97
CA HIS A 214 -26.43 -27.05 -14.13
C HIS A 214 -25.77 -27.31 -12.78
N ARG A 215 -25.09 -26.29 -12.25
CA ARG A 215 -24.35 -26.40 -11.00
C ARG A 215 -24.38 -25.10 -10.21
N ASN A 216 -24.67 -25.21 -8.91
CA ASN A 216 -24.71 -24.07 -8.01
C ASN A 216 -23.32 -23.68 -7.52
N MET A 217 -23.02 -22.38 -7.53
CA MET A 217 -21.73 -21.82 -7.11
C MET A 217 -21.38 -22.09 -5.64
N GLY A 218 -22.36 -22.39 -4.78
CA GLY A 218 -22.12 -22.85 -3.42
C GLY A 218 -21.34 -24.17 -3.33
N GLN A 219 -21.23 -24.94 -4.42
CA GLN A 219 -20.35 -26.11 -4.50
C GLN A 219 -18.88 -25.76 -4.76
N ALA A 220 -18.60 -24.55 -5.25
CA ALA A 220 -17.25 -24.04 -5.49
C ALA A 220 -16.65 -23.32 -4.27
N MET A 221 -17.45 -23.06 -3.23
CA MET A 221 -17.08 -22.23 -2.09
C MET A 221 -16.56 -23.08 -0.91
N GLY A 222 -15.62 -22.52 -0.14
CA GLY A 222 -15.05 -23.14 1.06
C GLY A 222 -14.45 -24.52 0.80
N GLN A 223 -14.53 -25.43 1.78
CA GLN A 223 -14.02 -26.80 1.68
C GLN A 223 -14.63 -27.62 0.52
N ARG A 224 -15.83 -27.27 0.07
CA ARG A 224 -16.43 -27.93 -1.10
C ARG A 224 -15.66 -27.58 -2.37
N GLY A 225 -15.17 -26.35 -2.48
CA GLY A 225 -14.34 -25.89 -3.59
C GLY A 225 -13.08 -26.72 -3.77
N GLU A 226 -12.41 -27.11 -2.68
CA GLU A 226 -11.18 -27.93 -2.73
C GLU A 226 -11.37 -29.28 -3.45
N ARG A 227 -12.59 -29.84 -3.41
CA ARG A 227 -12.92 -31.11 -4.08
C ARG A 227 -13.48 -30.90 -5.49
N ASN A 228 -14.03 -29.72 -5.76
CA ASN A 228 -14.88 -29.46 -6.92
C ASN A 228 -14.21 -28.57 -7.98
N LEU A 229 -13.05 -28.01 -7.67
CA LEU A 229 -12.30 -27.12 -8.54
C LEU A 229 -11.07 -27.81 -9.13
N PRO A 230 -10.69 -27.47 -10.37
CA PRO A 230 -9.41 -27.90 -10.92
C PRO A 230 -8.25 -27.29 -10.12
N ARG A 231 -7.04 -27.83 -10.29
CA ARG A 231 -5.83 -27.24 -9.73
C ARG A 231 -5.56 -25.86 -10.33
N CYS A 232 -4.82 -25.04 -9.59
CA CYS A 232 -4.37 -23.75 -10.08
C CYS A 232 -3.47 -23.93 -11.32
N ARG A 233 -3.78 -23.20 -12.40
CA ARG A 233 -3.02 -23.25 -13.66
C ARG A 233 -1.72 -22.45 -13.62
N GLY A 234 -1.48 -21.69 -12.56
CA GLY A 234 -0.32 -20.79 -12.48
C GLY A 234 -0.47 -19.52 -13.31
N ARG A 235 -1.70 -19.01 -13.50
CA ARG A 235 -1.92 -17.83 -14.37
C ARG A 235 -1.54 -16.53 -13.67
N HIS A 236 -0.74 -15.72 -14.36
CA HIS A 236 -0.48 -14.31 -14.05
C HIS A 236 -1.10 -13.44 -15.15
N PRO A 237 -2.37 -13.02 -15.00
CA PRO A 237 -3.09 -12.33 -16.06
C PRO A 237 -2.50 -10.94 -16.33
N HIS A 238 -1.91 -10.30 -15.32
CA HIS A 238 -1.23 -9.01 -15.46
C HIS A 238 0.05 -9.10 -16.28
N LEU A 239 0.67 -10.27 -16.33
CA LEU A 239 1.89 -10.55 -17.12
C LEU A 239 1.60 -11.25 -18.44
N ASN A 240 0.33 -11.61 -18.69
CA ASN A 240 -0.12 -12.43 -19.79
C ASN A 240 0.69 -13.74 -19.94
N ARG A 241 0.92 -14.43 -18.82
CA ARG A 241 1.65 -15.71 -18.81
C ARG A 241 1.05 -16.73 -17.85
N PHE A 242 1.49 -17.96 -18.01
CA PHE A 242 1.30 -19.04 -17.04
C PHE A 242 2.67 -19.52 -16.55
N ASP A 243 2.75 -19.95 -15.31
CA ASP A 243 3.93 -20.63 -14.80
C ASP A 243 4.11 -21.96 -15.55
N PRO A 244 5.28 -22.22 -16.15
CA PRO A 244 5.48 -23.39 -17.01
C PRO A 244 5.23 -24.74 -16.32
N GLN A 245 5.45 -24.81 -15.00
CA GLN A 245 5.24 -26.02 -14.20
C GLN A 245 3.84 -26.10 -13.58
N GLY A 246 2.94 -25.17 -13.94
CA GLY A 246 1.66 -25.00 -13.27
C GLY A 246 1.83 -24.57 -11.81
N CYS A 247 0.80 -24.82 -10.99
CA CYS A 247 0.80 -24.46 -9.58
C CYS A 247 0.30 -25.62 -8.71
N LYS A 248 1.00 -25.87 -7.61
CA LYS A 248 0.67 -26.93 -6.64
C LYS A 248 -0.37 -26.47 -5.61
N CYS A 249 -0.64 -25.17 -5.53
CA CYS A 249 -1.52 -24.59 -4.53
C CYS A 249 -2.99 -24.91 -4.83
N ALA A 250 -3.75 -25.19 -3.77
CA ALA A 250 -5.21 -25.29 -3.86
C ALA A 250 -5.81 -23.91 -4.18
N PRO A 251 -6.61 -23.79 -5.25
CA PRO A 251 -7.27 -22.53 -5.56
C PRO A 251 -8.43 -22.25 -4.60
N LYS A 252 -8.63 -20.96 -4.29
CA LYS A 252 -9.81 -20.44 -3.60
C LYS A 252 -10.63 -19.60 -4.56
N VAL A 253 -11.95 -19.69 -4.46
CA VAL A 253 -12.86 -18.81 -5.19
C VAL A 253 -12.89 -17.45 -4.52
N LEU A 254 -12.76 -16.41 -5.34
CA LEU A 254 -12.94 -15.03 -4.93
C LEU A 254 -14.10 -14.43 -5.69
N THR A 255 -14.78 -13.48 -5.05
CA THR A 255 -15.70 -12.58 -5.73
C THR A 255 -14.92 -11.34 -6.16
N VAL A 256 -15.19 -10.80 -7.34
CA VAL A 256 -14.65 -9.49 -7.76
C VAL A 256 -15.00 -8.45 -6.69
N GLY A 257 -14.00 -7.68 -6.24
CA GLY A 257 -14.14 -6.72 -5.14
C GLY A 257 -13.97 -7.29 -3.74
N ALA A 258 -13.59 -8.58 -3.60
CA ALA A 258 -13.20 -9.13 -2.29
C ALA A 258 -11.94 -8.42 -1.76
N SER A 259 -11.94 -8.04 -0.47
CA SER A 259 -10.84 -7.31 0.16
C SER A 259 -9.53 -8.08 0.20
N ASN A 260 -9.58 -9.41 0.20
CA ASN A 260 -8.40 -10.27 0.17
C ASN A 260 -7.90 -10.62 -1.24
N GLN A 261 -8.36 -9.87 -2.26
CA GLN A 261 -7.94 -10.11 -3.63
C GLN A 261 -6.53 -9.63 -3.91
N TRP A 262 -6.08 -8.53 -3.31
CA TRP A 262 -4.81 -7.91 -3.62
C TRP A 262 -4.34 -7.08 -2.42
N PHE A 263 -3.09 -7.30 -1.98
CA PHE A 263 -2.45 -6.51 -0.95
C PHE A 263 -1.11 -5.98 -1.48
N PRO A 264 -0.84 -4.67 -1.36
CA PRO A 264 0.43 -4.12 -1.82
C PRO A 264 1.59 -4.61 -0.96
N GLN A 265 2.76 -4.78 -1.58
CA GLN A 265 4.03 -4.81 -0.87
C GLN A 265 4.83 -3.60 -1.32
N ASN A 266 5.00 -2.65 -0.39
CA ASN A 266 5.66 -1.38 -0.64
C ASN A 266 6.86 -1.23 0.28
N LEU A 267 7.83 -0.45 -0.18
CA LEU A 267 8.84 0.19 0.67
C LEU A 267 8.56 1.69 0.68
N SER A 268 8.76 2.34 1.82
CA SER A 268 8.63 3.79 1.93
C SER A 268 9.74 4.38 2.80
N VAL A 269 10.18 5.58 2.44
CA VAL A 269 11.19 6.36 3.17
C VAL A 269 10.77 7.81 3.24
N LEU A 270 11.14 8.49 4.32
CA LEU A 270 11.22 9.94 4.32
C LEU A 270 12.57 10.35 3.74
N ALA A 271 12.54 11.28 2.79
CA ALA A 271 13.72 11.95 2.28
C ALA A 271 14.25 12.90 3.37
N VAL A 272 15.03 12.33 4.29
CA VAL A 272 15.71 13.06 5.36
C VAL A 272 17.14 13.39 4.92
N PRO A 273 17.66 14.60 5.23
CA PRO A 273 19.07 14.90 5.03
C PRO A 273 19.89 14.04 5.98
N ARG A 274 21.11 13.66 5.57
CA ARG A 274 22.01 12.91 6.44
C ARG A 274 22.68 13.83 7.44
N THR A 275 22.74 13.40 8.70
CA THR A 275 23.21 14.18 9.85
C THR A 275 24.68 14.63 9.71
N GLU A 276 25.51 13.89 8.97
CA GLU A 276 26.93 14.19 8.74
C GLU A 276 27.24 14.72 7.32
N ALA A 277 26.25 14.74 6.42
CA ALA A 277 26.48 15.14 5.03
C ALA A 277 26.54 16.67 4.91
N SER A 278 27.56 17.16 4.20
CA SER A 278 27.59 18.58 3.82
C SER A 278 26.42 18.94 2.90
N GLU A 279 26.07 20.22 2.81
CA GLU A 279 25.05 20.72 1.86
C GLU A 279 25.35 20.27 0.42
N LEU A 280 26.63 20.30 0.04
CA LEU A 280 27.11 19.79 -1.25
C LEU A 280 26.82 18.30 -1.43
N GLU A 281 27.12 17.46 -0.44
CA GLU A 281 26.84 16.02 -0.52
C GLU A 281 25.34 15.75 -0.63
N THR A 282 24.51 16.50 0.09
CA THR A 282 23.04 16.39 0.01
C THR A 282 22.56 16.72 -1.41
N LYS A 283 23.07 17.80 -2.02
CA LYS A 283 22.73 18.18 -3.40
C LYS A 283 23.26 17.18 -4.43
N VAL A 284 24.44 16.60 -4.22
CA VAL A 284 24.99 15.53 -5.05
C VAL A 284 24.12 14.27 -4.97
N GLU A 285 23.63 13.88 -3.78
CA GLU A 285 22.71 12.76 -3.60
C GLU A 285 21.34 13.00 -4.27
N GLN A 286 20.78 14.22 -4.15
CA GLN A 286 19.53 14.62 -4.82
C GLN A 286 19.63 14.48 -6.34
N HIS A 287 20.78 14.86 -6.91
CA HIS A 287 21.03 14.81 -8.35
C HIS A 287 21.91 13.63 -8.77
N TRP A 288 21.96 12.57 -7.95
CA TRP A 288 22.95 11.50 -8.08
C TRP A 288 23.04 10.91 -9.50
N ASN A 289 21.91 10.61 -10.13
CA ASN A 289 21.87 10.02 -11.46
C ASN A 289 22.47 10.94 -12.53
N ALA A 290 22.30 12.25 -12.39
CA ALA A 290 22.81 13.26 -13.33
C ALA A 290 24.30 13.56 -13.08
N VAL A 291 24.73 13.56 -11.82
CA VAL A 291 26.10 13.96 -11.43
C VAL A 291 27.07 12.78 -11.49
N SER A 292 26.69 11.60 -10.96
CA SER A 292 27.58 10.44 -10.83
C SER A 292 28.02 9.80 -12.16
N THR A 293 27.28 10.07 -13.24
CA THR A 293 27.55 9.54 -14.58
C THR A 293 28.50 10.42 -15.39
N LEU A 294 28.78 11.64 -14.93
CA LEU A 294 29.65 12.59 -15.62
C LEU A 294 31.05 12.59 -15.00
N PRO A 295 32.12 12.43 -15.80
CA PRO A 295 33.48 12.61 -15.32
C PRO A 295 33.75 14.09 -15.00
N ALA A 296 34.61 14.39 -14.03
CA ALA A 296 34.89 15.77 -13.60
C ALA A 296 35.37 16.70 -14.71
N ALA A 297 36.06 16.16 -15.73
CA ALA A 297 36.44 16.91 -16.93
C ALA A 297 35.25 17.52 -17.71
N MET A 298 34.03 17.00 -17.51
CA MET A 298 32.81 17.50 -18.15
C MET A 298 32.02 18.49 -17.26
N TYR A 299 32.45 18.77 -16.03
CA TYR A 299 31.71 19.66 -15.11
C TYR A 299 31.57 21.10 -15.63
N PRO A 300 32.58 21.73 -16.28
CA PRO A 300 32.40 23.05 -16.87
C PRO A 300 31.27 23.09 -17.91
N TYR A 301 31.20 22.06 -18.77
CA TYR A 301 30.12 21.91 -19.74
C TYR A 301 28.77 21.64 -19.05
N ALA A 302 28.77 20.79 -18.02
CA ALA A 302 27.57 20.42 -17.29
C ALA A 302 26.92 21.61 -16.58
N ARG A 303 27.71 22.55 -16.03
CA ARG A 303 27.19 23.78 -15.41
C ARG A 303 26.37 24.66 -16.36
N GLU A 304 26.69 24.62 -17.65
CA GLU A 304 26.00 25.40 -18.67
C GLU A 304 24.80 24.65 -19.28
N ASN A 305 24.81 23.32 -19.28
CA ASN A 305 23.90 22.50 -20.11
C ASN A 305 23.09 21.46 -19.33
N VAL A 306 23.44 21.18 -18.08
CA VAL A 306 22.80 20.15 -17.25
C VAL A 306 22.09 20.84 -16.08
N PRO A 307 20.75 20.81 -16.02
CA PRO A 307 19.98 21.53 -15.01
C PRO A 307 20.41 21.23 -13.56
N ALA A 308 20.78 19.98 -13.27
CA ALA A 308 21.27 19.56 -11.96
C ALA A 308 22.50 20.34 -11.48
N PHE A 309 23.38 20.76 -12.39
CA PHE A 309 24.60 21.51 -12.03
C PHE A 309 24.33 22.99 -11.73
N HIS A 310 23.16 23.53 -12.08
CA HIS A 310 22.80 24.90 -11.70
C HIS A 310 22.68 25.06 -10.17
N GLU A 311 22.20 24.03 -9.49
CA GLU A 311 22.13 23.99 -8.03
C GLU A 311 23.51 23.75 -7.37
N LEU A 312 24.52 23.33 -8.15
CA LEU A 312 25.90 23.09 -7.67
C LEU A 312 26.84 24.26 -7.99
N THR A 313 26.30 25.41 -8.42
CA THR A 313 27.08 26.60 -8.82
C THR A 313 27.90 27.21 -7.69
N GLY A 314 27.50 26.99 -6.44
CA GLY A 314 28.19 27.51 -5.24
C GLY A 314 29.51 26.81 -4.88
N TRP A 315 29.82 25.65 -5.46
CA TRP A 315 31.01 24.85 -5.14
C TRP A 315 31.92 24.70 -6.36
N SER A 316 33.22 24.50 -6.17
CA SER A 316 34.18 24.24 -7.24
C SER A 316 34.08 22.81 -7.81
N ASP A 317 34.59 22.60 -9.02
CA ASP A 317 34.54 21.28 -9.67
C ASP A 317 35.27 20.20 -8.86
N ALA A 318 36.39 20.55 -8.21
CA ALA A 318 37.14 19.65 -7.34
C ALA A 318 36.36 19.31 -6.05
N GLU A 319 35.59 20.25 -5.49
CA GLU A 319 34.73 19.98 -4.34
C GLU A 319 33.58 19.04 -4.71
N ILE A 320 32.95 19.26 -5.88
CA ILE A 320 31.89 18.39 -6.40
C ILE A 320 32.44 16.97 -6.65
N GLU A 321 33.60 16.85 -7.30
CA GLU A 321 34.21 15.53 -7.57
C GLU A 321 34.52 14.80 -6.26
N ALA A 322 35.12 15.49 -5.29
CA ALA A 322 35.39 14.90 -3.98
C ALA A 322 34.12 14.49 -3.24
N ALA A 323 33.04 15.28 -3.34
CA ALA A 323 31.74 14.92 -2.77
C ALA A 323 31.13 13.69 -3.47
N VAL A 324 31.22 13.61 -4.80
CA VAL A 324 30.75 12.45 -5.58
C VAL A 324 31.48 11.17 -5.20
N GLU A 325 32.81 11.22 -5.04
CA GLU A 325 33.57 10.04 -4.61
C GLU A 325 33.25 9.62 -3.16
N ARG A 326 33.06 10.58 -2.24
CA ARG A 326 32.62 10.28 -0.86
C ARG A 326 31.25 9.63 -0.83
N VAL A 327 30.29 10.18 -1.58
CA VAL A 327 28.93 9.62 -1.70
C VAL A 327 29.01 8.22 -2.33
N ARG A 328 29.82 8.02 -3.37
CA ARG A 328 29.99 6.71 -4.03
C ARG A 328 30.52 5.66 -3.05
N ALA A 329 31.64 5.95 -2.40
CA ALA A 329 32.26 5.02 -1.45
C ALA A 329 31.32 4.67 -0.29
N ARG A 330 30.53 5.64 0.18
CA ARG A 330 29.52 5.44 1.22
C ARG A 330 28.37 4.55 0.75
N MET A 331 27.82 4.79 -0.44
CA MET A 331 26.78 3.93 -1.00
C MET A 331 27.26 2.49 -1.22
N GLU A 332 28.54 2.30 -1.52
CA GLU A 332 29.16 0.98 -1.63
C GLU A 332 29.23 0.28 -0.26
N GLN A 333 29.69 0.97 0.79
CA GLN A 333 29.76 0.45 2.16
C GLN A 333 28.38 0.08 2.73
N GLU A 334 27.39 0.95 2.57
CA GLU A 334 26.01 0.68 3.02
C GLU A 334 25.40 -0.52 2.28
N SER A 335 25.75 -0.69 1.00
CA SER A 335 25.30 -1.87 0.24
C SER A 335 25.93 -3.18 0.72
N GLU A 336 27.11 -3.13 1.36
CA GLU A 336 27.77 -4.28 1.96
C GLU A 336 27.16 -4.61 3.33
N GLU A 337 26.93 -3.62 4.19
CA GLU A 337 26.28 -3.79 5.50
C GLU A 337 24.81 -4.24 5.38
N ASP A 338 24.04 -3.66 4.45
CA ASP A 338 22.66 -4.09 4.13
C ASP A 338 22.60 -5.49 3.51
N SER A 339 23.72 -6.02 3.00
CA SER A 339 23.77 -7.39 2.47
C SER A 339 23.93 -8.46 3.55
N GLU A 340 24.42 -8.07 4.74
CA GLU A 340 24.52 -8.94 5.92
C GLU A 340 23.21 -9.00 6.72
N THR A 341 22.37 -7.97 6.63
CA THR A 341 21.04 -7.92 7.26
C THR A 341 19.93 -8.41 6.32
N GLU A 342 18.88 -9.04 6.86
CA GLU A 342 17.79 -9.59 6.05
C GLU A 342 16.90 -8.51 5.39
N GLN A 343 16.93 -7.27 5.89
CA GLN A 343 16.19 -6.10 5.40
C GLN A 343 16.98 -4.81 5.66
N PRO A 344 16.98 -3.86 4.71
CA PRO A 344 17.66 -2.57 4.84
C PRO A 344 16.98 -1.69 5.89
N ASP A 345 17.79 -1.04 6.73
CA ASP A 345 17.27 -0.20 7.81
C ASP A 345 16.85 1.19 7.31
N LEU A 346 15.56 1.32 7.05
CA LEU A 346 14.97 2.57 6.57
C LEU A 346 14.59 3.54 7.69
N ARG A 347 14.48 3.07 8.93
CA ARG A 347 13.93 3.87 10.06
C ARG A 347 15.00 4.58 10.85
N THR A 348 16.20 4.00 10.94
CA THR A 348 17.29 4.57 11.75
C THR A 348 17.69 5.98 11.32
N PRO A 349 17.98 6.24 10.04
CA PRO A 349 18.37 7.59 9.65
C PRO A 349 17.24 8.62 9.83
N GLU A 350 15.98 8.19 9.76
CA GLU A 350 14.85 9.07 10.06
C GLU A 350 14.83 9.43 11.55
N TRP A 351 14.95 8.44 12.42
CA TRP A 351 15.01 8.63 13.87
C TRP A 351 16.18 9.54 14.27
N GLU A 352 17.38 9.30 13.75
CA GLU A 352 18.57 10.10 14.05
C GLU A 352 18.36 11.58 13.76
N VAL A 353 17.75 11.90 12.62
CA VAL A 353 17.47 13.28 12.21
C VAL A 353 16.43 13.94 13.10
N PHE A 354 15.33 13.25 13.41
CA PHE A 354 14.27 13.80 14.26
C PHE A 354 14.69 13.91 15.74
N ALA A 355 15.53 13.00 16.21
CA ALA A 355 16.03 12.95 17.59
C ALA A 355 17.31 13.78 17.80
N ALA A 356 17.95 14.28 16.73
CA ALA A 356 19.22 15.00 16.81
C ALA A 356 19.14 16.22 17.72
N PRO A 357 20.12 16.44 18.63
CA PRO A 357 20.18 17.63 19.47
C PRO A 357 20.27 18.94 18.67
N GLU A 358 20.92 18.89 17.51
CA GLU A 358 20.99 19.97 16.54
C GLU A 358 20.25 19.56 15.27
N LEU A 359 19.32 20.40 14.81
CA LEU A 359 18.54 20.09 13.61
C LEU A 359 19.38 20.37 12.35
N PRO A 360 19.21 19.55 11.29
CA PRO A 360 19.91 19.77 10.03
C PRO A 360 19.46 21.08 9.36
N ALA A 361 20.29 21.57 8.45
CA ALA A 361 19.96 22.75 7.63
C ALA A 361 18.69 22.49 6.78
N PRO A 362 17.81 23.50 6.61
CA PRO A 362 16.65 23.38 5.74
C PRO A 362 17.01 23.09 4.29
N THR A 363 16.23 22.25 3.63
CA THR A 363 16.29 21.96 2.19
C THR A 363 14.92 22.15 1.55
N ASP A 364 14.85 22.06 0.22
CA ASP A 364 13.59 22.18 -0.53
C ASP A 364 12.56 21.11 -0.14
N ASP A 365 13.01 19.91 0.23
CA ASP A 365 12.18 18.75 0.53
C ASP A 365 12.07 18.44 2.04
N PHE A 366 12.89 19.10 2.88
CA PHE A 366 12.96 18.80 4.31
C PHE A 366 13.26 20.05 5.15
N THR A 367 12.39 20.36 6.11
CA THR A 367 12.60 21.50 7.03
C THR A 367 12.01 21.17 8.38
N LEU A 368 12.83 21.25 9.43
CA LEU A 368 12.43 21.01 10.81
C LEU A 368 12.51 22.28 11.65
N ARG A 369 11.62 22.38 12.64
CA ARG A 369 11.64 23.42 13.67
C ARG A 369 11.37 22.81 15.04
N ARG A 370 12.33 22.94 15.95
CA ARG A 370 12.17 22.44 17.33
C ARG A 370 11.33 23.43 18.14
N ILE A 371 10.25 22.92 18.73
CA ILE A 371 9.38 23.65 19.63
C ILE A 371 9.72 23.32 21.09
N GLY A 372 10.05 22.05 21.36
CA GLY A 372 10.22 21.52 22.71
C GLY A 372 8.89 21.23 23.40
N ALA A 373 8.94 20.42 24.46
CA ALA A 373 7.75 20.10 25.24
C ALA A 373 7.24 21.33 26.01
N PRO A 374 5.97 21.74 25.86
CA PRO A 374 5.38 22.78 26.70
C PRO A 374 5.43 22.41 28.19
N PRO A 375 5.54 23.37 29.12
CA PRO A 375 5.63 23.09 30.56
C PRO A 375 4.50 22.21 31.10
N GLU A 376 3.27 22.38 30.62
CA GLU A 376 2.09 21.58 31.01
C GLU A 376 2.14 20.14 30.50
N LEU A 377 2.97 19.88 29.49
CA LEU A 377 3.23 18.54 28.92
C LEU A 377 4.60 18.02 29.33
N ALA A 378 5.28 18.67 30.29
CA ALA A 378 6.50 18.15 30.87
C ALA A 378 6.22 16.78 31.51
N GLY A 379 7.01 15.77 31.12
CA GLY A 379 6.79 14.38 31.54
C GLY A 379 5.84 13.58 30.64
N TYR A 380 5.06 14.24 29.76
CA TYR A 380 4.28 13.54 28.72
C TYR A 380 5.09 13.39 27.43
N TYR A 381 5.79 14.46 27.06
CA TYR A 381 6.72 14.50 25.94
C TYR A 381 8.10 14.99 26.41
N ALA A 382 9.16 14.41 25.86
CA ALA A 382 10.54 14.85 26.03
C ALA A 382 10.93 15.89 24.98
N ASP A 383 10.37 15.82 23.77
CA ASP A 383 10.62 16.79 22.71
C ASP A 383 9.46 16.83 21.72
N VAL A 384 9.29 17.99 21.07
CA VAL A 384 8.29 18.25 20.04
C VAL A 384 8.97 18.99 18.89
N VAL A 385 8.90 18.40 17.70
CA VAL A 385 9.50 18.97 16.49
C VAL A 385 8.45 19.09 15.40
N GLN A 386 8.34 20.28 14.83
CA GLN A 386 7.56 20.54 13.62
C GLN A 386 8.38 20.12 12.41
N ALA A 387 7.76 19.40 11.49
CA ALA A 387 8.30 19.13 10.18
C ALA A 387 7.52 19.96 9.15
N GLU A 388 8.01 21.16 8.88
CA GLU A 388 7.35 22.14 7.98
C GLU A 388 7.37 21.68 6.52
N ARG A 389 8.40 20.92 6.13
CA ARG A 389 8.48 20.23 4.85
C ARG A 389 8.95 18.80 5.07
N LEU A 390 8.21 17.86 4.47
CA LEU A 390 8.56 16.45 4.40
C LEU A 390 8.29 15.96 2.97
N ARG A 391 9.20 15.13 2.46
CA ARG A 391 8.99 14.35 1.24
C ARG A 391 9.03 12.88 1.59
N GLU A 392 7.95 12.17 1.33
CA GLU A 392 7.89 10.71 1.41
C GLU A 392 7.98 10.12 0.01
N VAL A 393 8.83 9.12 -0.17
CA VAL A 393 8.90 8.34 -1.41
C VAL A 393 8.49 6.90 -1.12
N ARG A 394 7.63 6.35 -1.98
CA ARG A 394 7.10 4.99 -1.89
C ARG A 394 7.38 4.23 -3.18
N ALA A 395 7.78 2.98 -3.08
CA ALA A 395 7.99 2.08 -4.22
C ALA A 395 7.18 0.79 -4.06
N LEU A 396 6.47 0.39 -5.12
CA LEU A 396 5.76 -0.89 -5.18
C LEU A 396 6.76 -1.99 -5.55
N THR A 397 7.01 -2.92 -4.62
CA THR A 397 7.96 -4.04 -4.80
C THR A 397 7.26 -5.37 -5.08
N GLY A 398 5.94 -5.41 -4.95
CA GLY A 398 5.16 -6.61 -5.24
C GLY A 398 3.75 -6.50 -4.73
N PHE A 399 3.06 -7.63 -4.72
CA PHE A 399 1.78 -7.75 -4.06
C PHE A 399 1.54 -9.21 -3.68
N THR A 400 0.58 -9.45 -2.80
CA THR A 400 0.13 -10.78 -2.42
C THR A 400 -1.38 -10.91 -2.65
N ARG A 401 -1.89 -12.13 -2.56
CA ARG A 401 -3.33 -12.43 -2.62
C ARG A 401 -3.69 -13.42 -1.53
N LEU A 402 -4.92 -13.36 -1.05
CA LEU A 402 -5.49 -14.17 0.03
C LEU A 402 -4.90 -13.84 1.41
N ASP A 403 -3.57 -13.78 1.51
CA ASP A 403 -2.84 -13.50 2.74
C ASP A 403 -2.16 -12.12 2.61
N ALA A 404 -2.50 -11.20 3.52
CA ALA A 404 -1.85 -9.90 3.60
C ALA A 404 -0.41 -10.06 4.09
N PRO A 405 0.56 -9.31 3.54
CA PRO A 405 1.94 -9.35 4.01
C PRO A 405 2.04 -8.77 5.42
N ASP A 406 2.96 -9.31 6.22
CA ASP A 406 3.46 -8.62 7.41
C ASP A 406 4.59 -7.70 6.96
N PRO A 407 4.52 -6.37 7.20
CA PRO A 407 5.59 -5.45 6.81
C PRO A 407 6.98 -5.84 7.33
N GLU A 408 7.06 -6.43 8.52
CA GLU A 408 8.34 -6.84 9.14
C GLU A 408 8.80 -8.23 8.70
N ASP A 409 7.88 -9.06 8.22
CA ASP A 409 8.16 -10.40 7.72
C ASP A 409 7.50 -10.62 6.35
N PRO A 410 7.90 -9.85 5.31
CA PRO A 410 7.26 -9.91 4.01
C PRO A 410 7.49 -11.25 3.30
N LYS A 411 8.46 -12.05 3.77
CA LYS A 411 8.78 -13.40 3.29
C LYS A 411 7.81 -14.46 3.84
N LEU A 412 7.02 -14.13 4.87
CA LEU A 412 5.97 -15.02 5.40
C LEU A 412 4.92 -15.39 4.35
N VAL A 413 4.82 -14.60 3.29
CA VAL A 413 3.87 -14.79 2.19
C VAL A 413 4.59 -14.77 0.85
N THR A 414 4.05 -15.49 -0.14
CA THR A 414 4.63 -15.52 -1.48
C THR A 414 4.29 -14.23 -2.23
N ARG A 415 5.32 -13.43 -2.51
CA ARG A 415 5.21 -12.23 -3.35
C ARG A 415 4.96 -12.58 -4.81
N ALA A 416 3.92 -11.99 -5.39
CA ALA A 416 3.65 -12.06 -6.82
C ALA A 416 4.60 -11.15 -7.62
N PRO A 417 5.07 -11.58 -8.80
CA PRO A 417 5.98 -10.79 -9.63
C PRO A 417 5.29 -9.58 -10.28
N LEU A 418 6.01 -8.47 -10.41
CA LEU A 418 5.56 -7.25 -11.11
C LEU A 418 5.83 -7.29 -12.62
N ALA A 419 6.84 -8.08 -13.05
CA ALA A 419 7.32 -8.17 -14.42
C ALA A 419 7.60 -9.62 -14.82
N ARG A 420 7.77 -9.87 -16.13
CA ARG A 420 8.09 -11.20 -16.66
C ARG A 420 9.53 -11.62 -16.34
N SER A 421 10.45 -10.69 -16.40
CA SER A 421 11.86 -10.87 -16.00
C SER A 421 12.20 -9.97 -14.80
N THR A 422 13.44 -10.04 -14.33
CA THR A 422 13.94 -9.09 -13.33
C THR A 422 13.80 -7.66 -13.88
N PRO A 423 13.11 -6.75 -13.17
CA PRO A 423 12.86 -5.42 -13.67
C PRO A 423 14.13 -4.54 -13.64
N GLN A 424 14.15 -3.52 -14.51
CA GLN A 424 15.16 -2.46 -14.50
C GLN A 424 14.71 -1.21 -13.73
N TRP A 425 13.42 -1.15 -13.36
CA TRP A 425 12.82 -0.05 -12.63
C TRP A 425 11.60 -0.56 -11.87
N VAL A 426 11.15 0.18 -10.85
CA VAL A 426 9.88 -0.13 -10.16
C VAL A 426 8.97 1.09 -10.11
N PRO A 427 7.62 0.91 -10.10
CA PRO A 427 6.70 2.01 -9.93
C PRO A 427 6.90 2.66 -8.56
N ALA A 428 7.01 3.98 -8.55
CA ALA A 428 7.14 4.77 -7.35
C ALA A 428 6.24 5.99 -7.38
N SER A 429 5.98 6.54 -6.20
CA SER A 429 5.30 7.82 -6.04
C SER A 429 5.95 8.61 -4.93
N GLU A 430 6.02 9.92 -5.08
CA GLU A 430 6.42 10.82 -4.01
C GLU A 430 5.24 11.68 -3.56
N VAL A 431 5.26 12.03 -2.28
CA VAL A 431 4.31 12.93 -1.65
C VAL A 431 5.10 13.96 -0.86
N ARG A 432 4.71 15.22 -0.98
CA ARG A 432 5.21 16.30 -0.13
C ARG A 432 4.14 16.68 0.88
N GLY A 433 4.57 16.98 2.10
CA GLY A 433 3.69 17.21 3.21
C GLY A 433 4.38 17.90 4.37
N GLU A 434 3.71 17.85 5.50
CA GLU A 434 4.12 18.47 6.75
C GLU A 434 3.85 17.47 7.90
N GLY A 435 4.42 17.68 9.09
CA GLY A 435 4.25 16.74 10.19
C GLY A 435 4.59 17.27 11.57
N ILE A 436 4.27 16.46 12.57
CA ILE A 436 4.60 16.67 13.97
C ILE A 436 5.30 15.42 14.47
N PHE A 437 6.53 15.59 14.95
CA PHE A 437 7.26 14.56 15.65
C PHE A 437 7.17 14.79 17.16
N LEU A 438 6.81 13.73 17.89
CA LEU A 438 6.66 13.70 19.33
C LEU A 438 7.60 12.64 19.88
N ARG A 439 8.45 13.02 20.82
CA ARG A 439 9.31 12.09 21.55
C ARG A 439 8.74 11.89 22.95
N VAL A 440 8.42 10.66 23.31
CA VAL A 440 7.95 10.30 24.66
C VAL A 440 9.17 10.07 25.57
N PRO A 441 9.14 10.49 26.84
CA PRO A 441 10.27 10.26 27.74
C PRO A 441 10.63 8.78 27.87
N GLU A 442 11.91 8.45 27.72
CA GLU A 442 12.41 7.08 27.75
C GLU A 442 12.18 6.43 29.12
N ASP A 443 12.47 7.17 30.20
CA ASP A 443 12.27 6.67 31.56
C ASP A 443 10.80 6.33 31.83
N LEU A 444 9.86 7.13 31.30
CA LEU A 444 8.42 6.87 31.43
C LEU A 444 8.03 5.57 30.73
N LEU A 445 8.51 5.35 29.51
CA LEU A 445 8.24 4.12 28.77
C LEU A 445 8.84 2.91 29.48
N ARG A 446 10.12 2.95 29.84
CA ARG A 446 10.81 1.86 30.54
C ARG A 446 10.08 1.46 31.83
N ASP A 447 9.71 2.45 32.65
CA ASP A 447 8.99 2.20 33.90
C ASP A 447 7.58 1.64 33.67
N TRP A 448 6.91 2.04 32.58
CA TRP A 448 5.63 1.47 32.18
C TRP A 448 5.76 0.05 31.64
N GLU A 449 6.77 -0.24 30.83
CA GLU A 449 7.02 -1.57 30.27
C GLU A 449 7.21 -2.60 31.39
N GLY A 450 7.99 -2.27 32.42
CA GLY A 450 8.19 -3.14 33.59
C GLY A 450 6.89 -3.48 34.33
N ARG A 451 5.90 -2.58 34.34
CA ARG A 451 4.57 -2.82 34.94
C ARG A 451 3.64 -3.60 34.01
N ALA A 452 3.64 -3.26 32.73
CA ALA A 452 2.69 -3.79 31.75
C ALA A 452 3.10 -5.17 31.21
N ALA A 453 4.39 -5.50 31.18
CA ALA A 453 4.94 -6.70 30.56
C ALA A 453 4.29 -7.99 31.08
N GLU A 454 4.05 -8.10 32.38
CA GLU A 454 3.47 -9.29 33.02
C GLU A 454 1.94 -9.20 33.24
N SER A 455 1.31 -8.14 32.74
CA SER A 455 -0.14 -8.01 32.84
C SER A 455 -0.87 -9.10 32.05
N HIS A 456 -2.05 -9.50 32.54
CA HIS A 456 -2.91 -10.43 31.81
C HIS A 456 -3.19 -9.93 30.39
N ALA A 457 -3.44 -8.63 30.22
CA ALA A 457 -3.70 -8.02 28.91
C ALA A 457 -2.53 -8.21 27.95
N MET A 458 -1.29 -7.92 28.38
CA MET A 458 -0.10 -8.09 27.54
C MET A 458 0.16 -9.55 27.18
N HIS A 459 -0.06 -10.48 28.12
CA HIS A 459 0.00 -11.92 27.83
C HIS A 459 -0.99 -12.34 26.73
N ARG A 460 -2.22 -11.81 26.73
CA ARG A 460 -3.20 -12.08 25.66
C ARG A 460 -2.74 -11.53 24.30
N HIS A 461 -2.16 -10.34 24.28
CA HIS A 461 -1.59 -9.77 23.05
C HIS A 461 -0.46 -10.63 22.47
N ARG A 462 0.47 -11.11 23.31
CA ARG A 462 1.54 -12.02 22.87
C ARG A 462 1.00 -13.34 22.33
N GLN A 463 0.06 -13.96 23.05
CA GLN A 463 -0.58 -15.22 22.61
C GLN A 463 -1.29 -15.05 21.27
N ALA A 464 -2.07 -13.98 21.11
CA ALA A 464 -2.77 -13.70 19.87
C ALA A 464 -1.81 -13.45 18.70
N TYR A 465 -0.64 -12.84 18.95
CA TYR A 465 0.39 -12.69 17.93
C TYR A 465 0.99 -14.01 17.47
N ALA A 466 1.34 -14.89 18.42
CA ALA A 466 1.84 -16.22 18.10
C ALA A 466 0.83 -17.03 17.26
N GLU A 467 -0.46 -16.97 17.64
CA GLU A 467 -1.55 -17.59 16.87
C GLU A 467 -1.72 -16.95 15.48
N PHE A 468 -1.70 -15.62 15.39
CA PHE A 468 -1.76 -14.88 14.13
C PHE A 468 -0.64 -15.32 13.17
N ARG A 469 0.58 -15.49 13.68
CA ARG A 469 1.72 -15.94 12.87
C ARG A 469 1.58 -17.41 12.50
N LYS A 470 1.13 -18.29 13.39
CA LYS A 470 0.82 -19.70 13.06
C LYS A 470 -0.25 -19.83 11.97
N ASN A 471 -1.31 -19.03 12.05
CA ASN A 471 -2.41 -19.05 11.08
C ASN A 471 -1.98 -18.56 9.69
N ARG A 472 -0.99 -17.66 9.64
CA ARG A 472 -0.41 -17.13 8.39
C ARG A 472 0.81 -17.88 7.91
N TYR A 473 1.44 -18.66 8.79
CA TYR A 473 2.55 -19.52 8.43
C TYR A 473 2.07 -20.50 7.37
N SER A 474 2.49 -20.24 6.14
CA SER A 474 2.29 -21.17 5.05
C SER A 474 3.29 -22.30 5.24
N ASP A 475 2.87 -23.57 5.08
CA ASP A 475 3.74 -24.77 4.99
C ASP A 475 4.79 -24.69 3.84
N ARG A 476 4.96 -23.52 3.24
CA ARG A 476 5.67 -23.21 2.00
C ARG A 476 6.83 -22.26 2.22
N ILE A 477 6.99 -21.72 3.43
CA ILE A 477 8.21 -21.02 3.82
C ILE A 477 9.22 -22.09 4.27
N PRO A 478 10.34 -22.26 3.57
CA PRO A 478 11.40 -23.14 4.03
C PRO A 478 12.10 -22.52 5.24
N GLY A 479 12.19 -23.23 6.36
CA GLY A 479 12.99 -22.80 7.52
C GLY A 479 12.36 -23.12 8.87
N GLU A 480 13.08 -22.78 9.94
CA GLU A 480 12.56 -22.82 11.31
C GLU A 480 11.53 -21.71 11.51
N PHE A 481 10.39 -22.07 12.10
CA PHE A 481 9.34 -21.13 12.44
C PHE A 481 9.43 -20.76 13.92
N ASP A 482 9.97 -19.59 14.20
CA ASP A 482 9.78 -18.92 15.49
C ASP A 482 8.42 -18.22 15.46
N GLU A 483 7.54 -18.48 16.43
CA GLU A 483 6.20 -17.87 16.53
C GLU A 483 6.21 -16.41 16.99
N MET A 484 7.29 -15.98 17.66
CA MET A 484 7.44 -14.63 18.23
C MET A 484 8.41 -13.72 17.46
N ARG A 485 9.08 -14.22 16.42
CA ARG A 485 9.92 -13.39 15.51
C ARG A 485 9.17 -12.12 15.09
N ASN A 486 9.84 -10.98 15.24
CA ASN A 486 9.34 -9.62 14.96
C ASN A 486 8.15 -9.17 15.82
N TRP A 487 7.96 -9.73 17.02
CA TRP A 487 7.00 -9.20 17.98
C TRP A 487 7.28 -7.71 18.26
N PRO A 488 6.32 -6.79 18.01
CA PRO A 488 6.58 -5.35 18.10
C PRO A 488 6.88 -4.84 19.52
N GLY A 489 6.56 -5.61 20.56
CA GLY A 489 6.87 -5.23 21.94
C GLY A 489 5.84 -4.30 22.61
N PRO A 490 5.83 -4.22 23.95
CA PRO A 490 4.95 -3.34 24.71
C PRO A 490 5.05 -1.87 24.29
N ARG A 491 6.28 -1.34 24.15
CA ARG A 491 6.54 0.05 23.71
C ARG A 491 5.78 0.42 22.45
N TYR A 492 5.86 -0.43 21.42
CA TYR A 492 5.17 -0.19 20.17
C TYR A 492 3.65 -0.09 20.38
N LEU A 493 3.05 -0.99 21.16
CA LEU A 493 1.61 -0.96 21.42
C LEU A 493 1.18 0.37 22.09
N ALA A 494 1.96 0.88 23.05
CA ALA A 494 1.67 2.16 23.69
C ALA A 494 1.83 3.35 22.74
N LEU A 495 2.95 3.44 22.02
CA LEU A 495 3.21 4.53 21.08
C LEU A 495 2.22 4.53 19.91
N HIS A 496 1.92 3.37 19.35
CA HIS A 496 0.94 3.20 18.28
C HIS A 496 -0.47 3.57 18.75
N THR A 497 -0.86 3.16 19.96
CA THR A 497 -2.14 3.56 20.55
C THR A 497 -2.20 5.07 20.77
N LEU A 498 -1.14 5.69 21.29
CA LEU A 498 -1.06 7.13 21.49
C LEU A 498 -1.15 7.89 20.16
N SER A 499 -0.45 7.41 19.13
CA SER A 499 -0.52 7.93 17.76
C SER A 499 -1.96 7.96 17.24
N HIS A 500 -2.70 6.86 17.39
CA HIS A 500 -4.10 6.78 16.98
C HIS A 500 -5.01 7.76 17.72
N LEU A 501 -4.82 7.94 19.02
CA LEU A 501 -5.57 8.94 19.79
C LEU A 501 -5.31 10.36 19.25
N LEU A 502 -4.05 10.69 19.00
CA LEU A 502 -3.66 11.99 18.48
C LEU A 502 -4.18 12.22 17.05
N ILE A 503 -4.03 11.25 16.14
CA ILE A 503 -4.53 11.34 14.76
C ILE A 503 -6.02 11.65 14.73
N ARG A 504 -6.81 10.97 15.58
CA ARG A 504 -8.25 11.17 15.64
C ARG A 504 -8.61 12.57 16.10
N THR A 505 -7.93 13.09 17.11
CA THR A 505 -8.14 14.46 17.60
C THR A 505 -7.66 15.50 16.58
N ILE A 506 -6.48 15.31 15.97
CA ILE A 506 -5.93 16.18 14.92
C ILE A 506 -6.88 16.26 13.72
N ALA A 507 -7.39 15.11 13.24
CA ALA A 507 -8.33 15.08 12.12
C ALA A 507 -9.60 15.92 12.39
N LEU A 508 -10.10 15.90 13.63
CA LEU A 508 -11.25 16.70 14.04
C LEU A 508 -10.92 18.21 14.15
N GLU A 509 -9.75 18.58 14.67
CA GLU A 509 -9.33 19.97 14.86
C GLU A 509 -8.93 20.65 13.54
N CYS A 510 -8.21 19.94 12.66
CA CYS A 510 -7.72 20.47 11.39
C CYS A 510 -8.74 20.36 10.25
N GLY A 511 -9.83 19.60 10.42
CA GLY A 511 -10.76 19.27 9.35
C GLY A 511 -10.19 18.32 8.29
N TYR A 512 -9.01 17.73 8.54
CA TYR A 512 -8.46 16.71 7.66
C TYR A 512 -9.32 15.45 7.73
N SER A 513 -9.51 14.81 6.57
CA SER A 513 -9.86 13.39 6.58
C SER A 513 -8.72 12.64 7.27
N SER A 514 -9.03 11.74 8.21
CA SER A 514 -8.01 10.89 8.84
C SER A 514 -7.18 10.14 7.79
N ALA A 515 -7.78 9.77 6.65
CA ALA A 515 -7.12 9.12 5.52
C ALA A 515 -6.02 9.94 4.83
N ASN A 516 -5.91 11.25 5.13
CA ASN A 516 -4.85 12.13 4.62
C ASN A 516 -3.62 12.19 5.54
N LEU A 517 -3.75 11.71 6.78
CA LEU A 517 -2.66 11.58 7.72
C LEU A 517 -2.05 10.19 7.62
N SER A 518 -0.77 10.07 7.93
CA SER A 518 -0.05 8.83 8.15
C SER A 518 0.78 8.93 9.42
N GLU A 519 1.15 7.78 9.96
CA GLU A 519 2.03 7.69 11.12
C GLU A 519 3.35 6.98 10.77
N ARG A 520 4.39 7.28 11.56
CA ARG A 520 5.58 6.44 11.71
C ARG A 520 5.86 6.27 13.18
N ILE A 521 6.01 5.03 13.63
CA ILE A 521 6.32 4.70 15.01
C ILE A 521 7.79 4.28 15.11
N TYR A 522 8.55 4.97 15.94
CA TYR A 522 9.93 4.64 16.26
C TYR A 522 9.95 4.04 17.66
N ALA A 523 9.73 2.72 17.74
CA ALA A 523 9.78 1.95 18.96
C ALA A 523 11.05 1.07 18.95
N GLY A 524 12.04 1.49 19.71
CA GLY A 524 13.33 0.81 19.80
C GLY A 524 13.34 -0.32 20.83
N THR A 525 14.50 -0.96 20.99
CA THR A 525 14.76 -1.99 22.01
C THR A 525 15.50 -1.38 23.20
N GLU A 526 15.85 -2.20 24.20
CA GLU A 526 16.71 -1.73 25.31
C GLU A 526 18.12 -1.31 24.84
N ASP A 527 18.66 -1.98 23.80
CA ASP A 527 19.99 -1.70 23.25
C ASP A 527 20.00 -0.49 22.31
N ASP A 528 18.84 -0.13 21.73
CA ASP A 528 18.65 1.01 20.84
C ASP A 528 17.31 1.70 21.20
N PRO A 529 17.30 2.53 22.25
CA PRO A 529 16.07 3.10 22.80
C PRO A 529 15.53 4.20 21.89
N ARG A 530 14.40 3.91 21.23
CA ARG A 530 13.63 4.87 20.44
C ARG A 530 12.22 5.00 21.01
N SER A 531 11.72 6.23 21.05
CA SER A 531 10.47 6.60 21.71
C SER A 531 9.67 7.65 20.92
N GLY A 532 9.71 7.56 19.59
CA GLY A 532 9.18 8.58 18.68
C GLY A 532 7.86 8.22 18.03
N ILE A 533 7.03 9.24 17.81
CA ILE A 533 5.85 9.19 16.94
C ILE A 533 5.96 10.34 15.95
N LEU A 534 5.90 10.05 14.65
CA LEU A 534 5.72 11.08 13.63
C LEU A 534 4.31 10.96 13.06
N LEU A 535 3.56 12.05 13.10
CA LEU A 535 2.27 12.22 12.44
C LEU A 535 2.46 13.17 11.29
N TYR A 536 2.10 12.79 10.07
CA TYR A 536 2.41 13.59 8.89
C TYR A 536 1.36 13.46 7.79
N THR A 537 1.33 14.40 6.86
CA THR A 537 0.42 14.35 5.69
C THR A 537 1.02 13.48 4.59
N ALA A 538 0.21 12.59 4.02
CA ALA A 538 0.68 11.58 3.07
C ALA A 538 -0.14 11.49 1.76
N VAL A 539 -0.86 12.57 1.41
CA VAL A 539 -1.61 12.69 0.15
C VAL A 539 -1.19 13.97 -0.60
N PRO A 540 -0.89 13.89 -1.92
CA PRO A 540 -0.42 15.04 -2.72
C PRO A 540 -1.38 16.24 -2.79
N ASP A 541 -2.69 15.98 -2.68
CA ASP A 541 -3.76 16.94 -2.92
C ASP A 541 -4.40 17.48 -1.63
N ALA A 542 -3.69 17.45 -0.49
CA ALA A 542 -4.12 18.30 0.61
C ALA A 542 -3.90 19.75 0.15
N GLU A 543 -4.98 20.40 -0.31
CA GLU A 543 -5.12 21.84 -0.56
C GLU A 543 -4.01 22.59 0.18
N GLY A 544 -3.00 23.04 -0.57
CA GLY A 544 -1.62 23.22 -0.11
C GLY A 544 -1.49 23.46 1.38
N THR A 545 -0.81 22.56 2.10
CA THR A 545 -0.61 22.58 3.57
C THR A 545 -0.41 24.01 4.09
N LEU A 546 -1.50 24.68 4.48
CA LEU A 546 -1.49 26.06 4.99
C LEU A 546 -0.97 26.10 6.44
N GLY A 547 -0.08 25.17 6.81
CA GLY A 547 0.37 24.95 8.19
C GLY A 547 -0.69 24.29 9.07
N GLY A 548 -1.65 23.57 8.49
CA GLY A 548 -2.82 23.06 9.21
C GLY A 548 -2.44 22.04 10.28
N LEU A 549 -1.60 21.06 9.93
CA LEU A 549 -1.10 20.04 10.85
C LEU A 549 0.04 20.61 11.70
N VAL A 550 1.04 21.28 11.10
CA VAL A 550 2.20 21.79 11.82
C VAL A 550 1.81 22.78 12.92
N SER A 551 0.79 23.62 12.70
CA SER A 551 0.28 24.53 13.73
C SER A 551 -0.28 23.83 14.97
N GLN A 552 -0.64 22.53 14.90
CA GLN A 552 -1.10 21.80 16.08
C GLN A 552 0.04 21.49 17.07
N ALA A 553 1.30 21.60 16.64
CA ALA A 553 2.45 21.48 17.53
C ALA A 553 2.76 22.78 18.31
N GLU A 554 2.09 23.90 17.99
CA GLU A 554 2.26 25.13 18.77
C GLU A 554 1.82 24.90 20.23
N PRO A 555 2.55 25.44 21.24
CA PRO A 555 2.39 25.04 22.64
C PRO A 555 0.94 24.99 23.15
N ASP A 556 0.20 26.08 23.02
CA ASP A 556 -1.20 26.16 23.49
C ASP A 556 -2.13 25.17 22.78
N ARG A 557 -1.89 24.89 21.50
CA ARG A 557 -2.70 23.97 20.69
C ARG A 557 -2.37 22.54 21.06
N LEU A 558 -1.09 22.21 21.18
CA LEU A 558 -0.63 20.87 21.54
C LEU A 558 -1.11 20.45 22.93
N VAL A 559 -1.10 21.38 23.89
CA VAL A 559 -1.65 21.16 25.24
C VAL A 559 -3.13 20.80 25.16
N ARG A 560 -3.94 21.60 24.45
CA ARG A 560 -5.37 21.31 24.29
C ARG A 560 -5.62 20.00 23.57
N LEU A 561 -4.85 19.73 22.52
CA LEU A 561 -4.95 18.54 21.70
C LEU A 561 -4.65 17.28 22.51
N THR A 562 -3.55 17.28 23.26
CA THR A 562 -3.13 16.14 24.08
C THR A 562 -4.13 15.88 25.21
N ARG A 563 -4.57 16.93 25.92
CA ARG A 563 -5.62 16.83 26.95
C ARG A 563 -6.88 16.19 26.40
N ARG A 564 -7.34 16.67 25.23
CA ARG A 564 -8.53 16.16 24.57
C ARG A 564 -8.37 14.69 24.16
N ALA A 565 -7.28 14.35 23.47
CA ALA A 565 -7.00 13.00 23.03
C ALA A 565 -6.99 11.99 24.19
N LEU A 566 -6.28 12.29 25.28
CA LEU A 566 -6.18 11.42 26.43
C LEU A 566 -7.49 11.38 27.24
N SER A 567 -8.18 12.51 27.42
CA SER A 567 -9.46 12.55 28.15
C SER A 567 -10.57 11.79 27.44
N GLU A 568 -10.69 11.94 26.11
CA GLU A 568 -11.70 11.22 25.32
C GLU A 568 -11.40 9.71 25.29
N ALA A 569 -10.12 9.32 25.31
CA ALA A 569 -9.71 7.92 25.31
C ALA A 569 -10.17 7.13 26.56
N ARG A 570 -10.47 7.79 27.68
CA ARG A 570 -10.90 7.12 28.92
C ARG A 570 -12.26 6.43 28.80
N ARG A 571 -13.11 6.84 27.85
CA ARG A 571 -14.47 6.26 27.68
C ARG A 571 -14.80 6.03 26.21
N CYS A 572 -15.48 4.94 25.93
CA CYS A 572 -15.97 4.60 24.61
C CYS A 572 -17.50 4.42 24.70
N SER A 573 -18.24 4.86 23.68
CA SER A 573 -19.68 4.62 23.63
C SER A 573 -20.05 3.13 23.51
N SER A 574 -19.07 2.28 23.19
CA SER A 574 -19.21 0.82 23.15
C SER A 574 -18.77 0.14 24.46
N ASP A 575 -18.50 0.89 25.53
CA ASP A 575 -18.23 0.32 26.85
C ASP A 575 -19.49 -0.29 27.48
N PRO A 576 -19.36 -1.39 28.25
CA PRO A 576 -18.11 -2.05 28.68
C PRO A 576 -17.49 -3.02 27.66
N LEU A 577 -18.22 -3.38 26.58
CA LEU A 577 -17.76 -4.37 25.59
C LEU A 577 -16.44 -4.00 24.91
N CYS A 578 -16.16 -2.70 24.74
CA CYS A 578 -14.89 -2.22 24.24
C CYS A 578 -13.81 -2.29 25.32
N ALA A 579 -14.03 -1.70 26.49
CA ALA A 579 -13.08 -1.70 27.61
C ALA A 579 -12.61 -3.10 28.05
N GLU A 580 -13.52 -4.08 28.13
CA GLU A 580 -13.21 -5.44 28.58
C GLU A 580 -12.56 -6.31 27.49
N ARG A 581 -12.55 -5.84 26.23
CA ARG A 581 -12.08 -6.65 25.09
C ARG A 581 -10.61 -7.00 25.23
N LEU A 582 -10.30 -8.29 25.07
CA LEU A 582 -8.94 -8.79 24.90
C LEU A 582 -8.88 -9.63 23.62
N PRO A 583 -7.73 -9.66 22.92
CA PRO A 583 -7.57 -10.56 21.79
C PRO A 583 -7.64 -12.01 22.28
N GLN A 584 -8.53 -12.80 21.69
CA GLN A 584 -8.80 -14.16 22.15
C GLN A 584 -9.39 -15.07 21.05
N PRO A 585 -9.05 -16.38 21.05
CA PRO A 585 -9.69 -17.36 20.18
C PRO A 585 -11.22 -17.39 20.36
N PRO A 586 -12.00 -17.60 19.28
CA PRO A 586 -11.58 -17.87 17.90
C PRO A 586 -11.35 -16.59 17.06
N ALA A 587 -11.34 -15.40 17.67
CA ALA A 587 -11.20 -14.15 16.93
C ALA A 587 -9.73 -13.90 16.55
N ASP A 588 -9.45 -13.77 15.25
CA ASP A 588 -8.11 -13.50 14.69
C ASP A 588 -7.79 -11.99 14.66
N HIS A 589 -8.02 -11.28 15.78
CA HIS A 589 -7.69 -9.86 15.88
C HIS A 589 -6.62 -9.59 16.94
N LEU A 590 -5.73 -8.63 16.65
CA LEU A 590 -4.55 -8.30 17.47
C LEU A 590 -4.69 -7.04 18.32
N HIS A 591 -5.92 -6.57 18.53
CA HIS A 591 -6.23 -5.40 19.35
C HIS A 591 -7.00 -5.79 20.62
N GLY A 592 -6.83 -4.99 21.68
CA GLY A 592 -7.50 -5.10 22.97
C GLY A 592 -8.69 -4.14 23.05
N ALA A 593 -8.66 -3.19 23.99
CA ALA A 593 -9.71 -2.18 24.15
C ALA A 593 -9.63 -1.12 23.03
N ALA A 594 -9.99 -1.52 21.81
CA ALA A 594 -9.95 -0.71 20.60
C ALA A 594 -11.11 -1.06 19.67
N CYS A 595 -11.71 -0.04 19.05
CA CYS A 595 -12.75 -0.20 18.03
C CYS A 595 -12.86 1.03 17.12
N HIS A 596 -13.78 1.01 16.15
CA HIS A 596 -14.07 2.15 15.27
C HIS A 596 -14.46 3.44 15.99
N VAL A 597 -15.04 3.33 17.19
CA VAL A 597 -15.46 4.49 17.98
C VAL A 597 -14.28 5.19 18.63
N CYS A 598 -13.27 4.46 19.14
CA CYS A 598 -12.24 5.05 20.01
C CYS A 598 -10.84 5.09 19.40
N LEU A 599 -10.44 4.09 18.61
CA LEU A 599 -9.04 3.92 18.21
C LEU A 599 -8.80 3.64 16.74
N PHE A 600 -9.74 3.02 16.00
CA PHE A 600 -9.43 2.72 14.59
C PHE A 600 -9.40 4.00 13.75
N VAL A 601 -8.44 4.03 12.83
CA VAL A 601 -8.21 5.06 11.80
C VAL A 601 -8.22 4.42 10.41
N SER A 602 -8.03 5.22 9.35
CA SER A 602 -7.97 4.70 7.97
C SER A 602 -6.83 3.69 7.79
N GLU A 603 -7.03 2.68 6.95
CA GLU A 603 -6.00 1.70 6.60
C GLU A 603 -4.79 2.35 5.92
N THR A 604 -4.99 3.43 5.16
CA THR A 604 -3.91 4.21 4.54
C THR A 604 -3.11 5.06 5.52
N THR A 605 -3.59 5.20 6.75
CA THR A 605 -2.98 6.02 7.81
C THR A 605 -2.10 5.18 8.73
N CYS A 606 -2.58 3.99 9.09
CA CYS A 606 -1.92 3.11 10.05
C CYS A 606 -0.95 2.14 9.36
N GLU A 607 0.31 2.13 9.79
CA GLU A 607 1.35 1.25 9.21
C GLU A 607 1.13 -0.24 9.54
N ARG A 608 0.29 -0.56 10.53
CA ARG A 608 -0.05 -1.94 10.95
C ARG A 608 -1.53 -2.31 10.77
N GLY A 609 -2.32 -1.53 10.05
CA GLY A 609 -3.71 -1.84 9.74
C GLY A 609 -4.61 -2.03 10.97
N ASN A 610 -4.53 -1.11 11.95
CA ASN A 610 -5.30 -1.12 13.20
C ASN A 610 -5.08 -2.38 14.09
N ARG A 611 -3.92 -3.03 13.99
CA ARG A 611 -3.47 -4.11 14.89
C ARG A 611 -2.66 -3.53 16.05
N PHE A 612 -2.46 -4.27 17.14
CA PHE A 612 -1.58 -3.81 18.24
C PHE A 612 -2.04 -2.49 18.87
N LEU A 613 -3.34 -2.40 19.17
CA LEU A 613 -3.98 -1.22 19.77
C LEU A 613 -4.68 -1.61 21.06
N ASP A 614 -4.50 -0.82 22.11
CA ASP A 614 -5.23 -0.97 23.38
C ASP A 614 -5.15 0.31 24.22
N ARG A 615 -6.27 1.04 24.33
CA ARG A 615 -6.29 2.31 25.08
C ARG A 615 -5.95 2.15 26.57
N ARG A 616 -6.10 0.95 27.15
CA ARG A 616 -5.69 0.65 28.54
C ARG A 616 -4.20 0.85 28.75
N PHE A 617 -3.39 0.74 27.69
CA PHE A 617 -1.95 0.95 27.75
C PHE A 617 -1.54 2.41 27.71
N VAL A 618 -2.46 3.34 27.42
CA VAL A 618 -2.16 4.78 27.36
C VAL A 618 -2.86 5.56 28.47
N VAL A 619 -4.14 5.27 28.73
CA VAL A 619 -4.95 6.00 29.72
C VAL A 619 -5.67 5.05 30.68
N PRO A 620 -6.08 5.52 31.88
CA PRO A 620 -6.82 4.70 32.82
C PRO A 620 -8.21 4.38 32.27
N VAL A 621 -8.50 3.09 32.12
CA VAL A 621 -9.81 2.56 31.70
C VAL A 621 -10.28 1.54 32.74
N ASP A 622 -11.43 1.81 33.31
CA ASP A 622 -12.07 1.03 34.37
C ASP A 622 -11.10 0.68 35.51
N GLU A 623 -11.08 -0.57 35.99
CA GLU A 623 -10.24 -1.02 37.11
C GLU A 623 -8.75 -1.23 36.72
N HIS A 624 -8.37 -0.94 35.48
CA HIS A 624 -7.02 -1.19 34.95
C HIS A 624 -6.12 0.06 34.95
N GLU A 625 -6.25 0.94 35.94
CA GLU A 625 -5.46 2.18 36.02
C GLU A 625 -3.94 1.92 36.05
N ASP A 626 -3.52 0.80 36.63
CA ASP A 626 -2.12 0.40 36.72
C ASP A 626 -1.47 0.05 35.39
N LEU A 627 -2.26 -0.18 34.33
CA LEU A 627 -1.77 -0.47 32.99
C LEU A 627 -1.56 0.78 32.13
N ALA A 628 -2.01 1.96 32.58
CA ALA A 628 -1.87 3.18 31.83
C ALA A 628 -0.41 3.68 31.82
N LEU A 629 0.06 4.12 30.65
CA LEU A 629 1.29 4.91 30.50
C LEU A 629 1.13 6.26 31.22
N TYR A 630 0.01 6.95 30.97
CA TYR A 630 -0.35 8.21 31.63
C TYR A 630 -1.45 7.95 32.66
N ARG A 631 -1.08 7.92 33.95
CA ARG A 631 -2.04 7.71 35.06
C ARG A 631 -2.86 8.96 35.36
N GLU A 632 -2.26 10.12 35.15
CA GLU A 632 -2.89 11.43 35.29
C GLU A 632 -3.03 12.07 33.90
N LEU A 633 -3.95 13.02 33.77
CA LEU A 633 -4.13 13.81 32.55
C LEU A 633 -3.45 15.17 32.73
N PRO A 634 -2.85 15.74 31.66
CA PRO A 634 -2.15 17.02 31.74
C PRO A 634 -3.07 18.21 31.96
#